data_AF-A0A3M1LWE0-F1
#
_entry.id   AF-A0A3M1LWE0-F1
#
_cell.length_a   1.000
_cell.length_b   1.000
_cell.length_c   1.000
_cell.angle_alpha   90.00
_cell.angle_beta   90.00
_cell.angle_gamma   90.00
#
_symmetry.space_group_name_H-M   'P 1'
#
loop_
_entity.id
_entity.type
_entity.pdbx_description
1 polymer ?
#
loop_
_entity_poly.entity_id
_entity_poly.type
_entity_poly.pdbx_seq_one_letter_code
_entity_poly.pdbx_strand_id
1 'polypeptide(L)'
;MIQRGVFIALALLITSATAQHFRNDPCGRVTNTGTIRLRTAGAEFRNDAPTVQVTNDGTIEMAAIGNLFTGSRPLGATPQDRLGGTVLWSALADNQRVQARWYKNLSLAGGRKTISDSVFVSATYAIANGTGTRSYEGTFYYDGTQQQNIVPEKGDNAYRNLVLLAGAQGQPKLLRSDTATVRGFFLNHASNIGGASVSSRGVLDLRSESRSESPFAVIGTGSAILVTVPTARLLIANASQLNVDGSGHLVVSSTWQPAALTIDSGSTLRISATGTPGRFSLLGTAAMDVVGTYLNTASSLLNATYECGTTVRYRGSYANQILQATAAEPLHRYGILETSGGSKRANGDVHVGCGLLINTGSTPHAISMGDYTLTVHHSDTVLTPIRYDSALADCQSGSEVIGRFRHEGLKGALAYGQVLPFNNRFTTITFTDTAGIPKDVMLNVLPRTAPNSFNAATDVQRKITIGYSSSIGQPAWSATLRAGFRLEESRGLSGLARLAGLRTYNAPRFATPNRIGRNYRRQLDTTCEFLWVEARGITPAGPDGLLDGSDLLLRAAPARVITARDGRWSNPRTWLDESEPLPYDTAVVLHNVWVGFVRPAANGWDGYAVAERYPHALAARVIVDHSISDAALIFGADSTVPSADGLFIIGGASDYLATTLGRGGELEIIGCDTLRSPRESLSRVDFERFARMTTAAEPKERGLVIFAAEPRPTVRVNTLRNTGWIQNAGRLQIGDE
;
A
#
# COMPACT_ATOMS: atom_id res chain seq x y z
N MET A 1 -96.54 55.50 -14.62
CA MET A 1 -95.95 54.30 -15.25
C MET A 1 -94.44 54.52 -15.31
N ILE A 2 -93.66 53.53 -14.86
CA ILE A 2 -92.18 53.41 -14.90
C ILE A 2 -91.37 54.08 -13.75
N GLN A 3 -91.04 53.20 -12.79
CA GLN A 3 -89.80 53.02 -11.99
C GLN A 3 -89.09 54.20 -11.32
N ARG A 4 -89.12 54.19 -9.97
CA ARG A 4 -87.96 54.55 -9.13
C ARG A 4 -87.56 53.33 -8.31
N GLY A 5 -86.38 52.77 -8.63
CA GLY A 5 -85.78 51.67 -7.90
C GLY A 5 -85.28 52.13 -6.53
N VAL A 6 -85.65 51.39 -5.50
CA VAL A 6 -85.03 51.49 -4.17
C VAL A 6 -83.80 50.59 -4.19
N PHE A 7 -82.62 51.20 -4.18
CA PHE A 7 -81.36 50.54 -3.88
C PHE A 7 -81.32 50.29 -2.37
N ILE A 8 -81.49 49.04 -1.94
CA ILE A 8 -81.08 48.60 -0.60
C ILE A 8 -79.59 48.24 -0.72
N ALA A 9 -78.73 49.16 -0.28
CA ALA A 9 -77.34 48.87 -0.03
C ALA A 9 -77.24 48.01 1.24
N LEU A 10 -77.17 46.70 1.07
CA LEU A 10 -76.78 45.77 2.14
C LEU A 10 -75.28 45.98 2.41
N ALA A 11 -74.96 46.91 3.31
CA ALA A 11 -73.61 47.09 3.82
C ALA A 11 -73.25 45.86 4.68
N LEU A 12 -72.63 44.86 4.04
CA LEU A 12 -71.94 43.78 4.73
C LEU A 12 -70.75 44.41 5.49
N LEU A 13 -70.99 44.77 6.75
CA LEU A 13 -69.92 45.10 7.70
C LEU A 13 -69.11 43.82 7.95
N ILE A 14 -68.11 43.58 7.10
CA ILE A 14 -67.04 42.64 7.38
C ILE A 14 -66.24 43.25 8.54
N THR A 15 -66.63 42.92 9.77
CA THR A 15 -65.79 43.17 10.93
C THR A 15 -64.55 42.30 10.76
N SER A 16 -63.39 42.94 10.61
CA SER A 16 -62.11 42.26 10.68
C SER A 16 -62.01 41.59 12.04
N ALA A 17 -62.00 40.25 12.07
CA ALA A 17 -61.80 39.51 13.30
C ALA A 17 -60.46 39.93 13.91
N THR A 18 -60.51 40.61 15.06
CA THR A 18 -59.33 40.97 15.83
C THR A 18 -58.62 39.68 16.27
N ALA A 19 -57.28 39.68 16.21
CA ALA A 19 -56.50 38.51 16.60
C ALA A 19 -56.78 38.14 18.07
N GLN A 20 -57.09 36.87 18.33
CA GLN A 20 -57.24 36.32 19.67
C GLN A 20 -55.86 36.18 20.31
N HIS A 21 -55.56 37.03 21.29
CA HIS A 21 -54.32 36.92 22.07
C HIS A 21 -54.61 36.24 23.40
N PHE A 22 -53.81 35.24 23.75
CA PHE A 22 -53.71 34.71 25.10
C PHE A 22 -52.61 35.48 25.83
N ARG A 23 -52.94 36.18 26.92
CA ARG A 23 -51.98 36.97 27.70
C ARG A 23 -51.88 36.42 29.12
N ASN A 24 -50.67 36.03 29.51
CA ASN A 24 -50.31 35.67 30.88
C ASN A 24 -49.36 36.72 31.44
N ASP A 25 -49.90 37.67 32.21
CA ASP A 25 -49.18 38.81 32.78
C ASP A 25 -48.13 38.38 33.83
N PRO A 26 -47.23 39.26 34.31
CA PRO A 26 -46.12 38.89 35.19
C PRO A 26 -46.46 38.10 36.47
N CYS A 27 -47.70 38.20 36.96
CA CYS A 27 -48.20 37.48 38.14
C CYS A 27 -49.10 36.28 37.80
N GLY A 28 -49.30 35.99 36.52
CA GLY A 28 -50.28 35.02 36.04
C GLY A 28 -49.78 33.57 36.09
N ARG A 29 -50.72 32.64 36.33
CA ARG A 29 -50.46 31.19 36.38
C ARG A 29 -51.30 30.47 35.34
N VAL A 30 -50.69 29.55 34.60
CA VAL A 30 -51.36 28.75 33.58
C VAL A 30 -51.15 27.26 33.88
N THR A 31 -52.24 26.52 33.97
CA THR A 31 -52.22 25.04 34.00
C THR A 31 -53.15 24.54 32.91
N ASN A 32 -52.58 23.96 31.85
CA ASN A 32 -53.34 23.40 30.74
C ASN A 32 -53.22 21.88 30.72
N THR A 33 -54.35 21.19 30.91
CA THR A 33 -54.51 19.74 30.73
C THR A 33 -55.39 19.40 29.51
N GLY A 34 -56.01 20.41 28.89
CA GLY A 34 -56.89 20.29 27.73
C GLY A 34 -56.27 20.87 26.47
N THR A 35 -57.04 21.63 25.69
CA THR A 35 -56.55 22.28 24.46
C THR A 35 -56.73 23.79 24.54
N ILE A 36 -55.63 24.55 24.44
CA ILE A 36 -55.65 25.99 24.16
C ILE A 36 -55.48 26.15 22.66
N ARG A 37 -56.45 26.76 21.97
CA ARG A 37 -56.43 26.90 20.50
C ARG A 37 -56.43 28.37 20.07
N LEU A 38 -55.42 28.76 19.31
CA LEU A 38 -55.28 30.09 18.70
C LEU A 38 -55.77 30.02 17.24
N ARG A 39 -56.96 30.57 16.95
CA ARG A 39 -57.67 30.36 15.67
C ARG A 39 -57.52 31.48 14.63
N THR A 40 -57.21 32.69 15.06
CA THR A 40 -57.11 33.86 14.18
C THR A 40 -55.67 34.06 13.73
N ALA A 41 -55.46 34.50 12.49
CA ALA A 41 -54.10 34.80 12.02
C ALA A 41 -53.45 35.89 12.90
N GLY A 42 -52.16 35.74 13.19
CA GLY A 42 -51.42 36.68 14.04
C GLY A 42 -51.73 36.56 15.54
N ALA A 43 -52.44 35.51 15.98
CA ALA A 43 -52.73 35.30 17.39
C ALA A 43 -51.45 35.05 18.20
N GLU A 44 -51.35 35.67 19.37
CA GLU A 44 -50.17 35.52 20.23
C GLU A 44 -50.51 34.74 21.50
N PHE A 45 -49.64 33.80 21.86
CA PHE A 45 -49.52 33.32 23.22
C PHE A 45 -48.41 34.12 23.90
N ARG A 46 -48.80 35.20 24.58
CA ARG A 46 -47.89 36.12 25.26
C ARG A 46 -47.71 35.70 26.72
N ASN A 47 -46.48 35.41 27.12
CA ASN A 47 -46.14 35.10 28.52
C ASN A 47 -45.12 36.10 29.09
N ASP A 48 -45.53 36.77 30.16
CA ASP A 48 -44.70 37.69 30.95
C ASP A 48 -44.42 37.12 32.36
N ALA A 49 -45.14 36.06 32.78
CA ALA A 49 -44.94 35.38 34.07
C ALA A 49 -43.65 34.52 34.12
N PRO A 50 -43.10 34.23 35.32
CA PRO A 50 -42.14 33.16 35.52
C PRO A 50 -42.64 31.83 34.91
N THR A 51 -41.81 31.16 34.11
CA THR A 51 -42.16 29.91 33.42
C THR A 51 -42.50 28.75 34.35
N VAL A 52 -41.97 28.76 35.59
CA VAL A 52 -42.38 27.83 36.66
C VAL A 52 -43.88 27.90 37.00
N GLN A 53 -44.55 29.00 36.65
CA GLN A 53 -46.00 29.18 36.83
C GLN A 53 -46.82 28.74 35.61
N VAL A 54 -46.16 28.26 34.55
CA VAL A 54 -46.81 27.76 33.34
C VAL A 54 -46.56 26.26 33.20
N THR A 55 -47.63 25.49 33.34
CA THR A 55 -47.64 24.04 33.19
C THR A 55 -48.54 23.68 32.01
N ASN A 56 -48.00 22.98 31.02
CA ASN A 56 -48.75 22.46 29.90
C ASN A 56 -48.56 20.94 29.83
N ASP A 57 -49.60 20.20 30.20
CA ASP A 57 -49.69 18.75 30.00
C ASP A 57 -50.66 18.39 28.86
N GLY A 58 -51.46 19.36 28.42
CA GLY A 58 -52.36 19.27 27.28
C GLY A 58 -51.75 19.72 25.94
N THR A 59 -52.59 20.23 25.04
CA THR A 59 -52.22 20.71 23.72
C THR A 59 -52.34 22.24 23.62
N ILE A 60 -51.33 22.88 23.02
CA ILE A 60 -51.44 24.26 22.51
C ILE A 60 -51.48 24.17 20.99
N GLU A 61 -52.61 24.55 20.40
CA GLU A 61 -52.84 24.47 18.96
C GLU A 61 -52.72 25.84 18.30
N MET A 62 -51.74 25.96 17.41
CA MET A 62 -51.54 27.07 16.50
C MET A 62 -52.33 26.78 15.21
N ALA A 63 -53.61 27.18 15.16
CA ALA A 63 -54.52 26.81 14.08
C ALA A 63 -54.55 27.80 12.89
N ALA A 64 -53.78 28.91 12.95
CA ALA A 64 -53.70 29.89 11.87
C ALA A 64 -52.27 30.36 11.58
N ILE A 65 -52.08 31.03 10.43
CA ILE A 65 -50.80 31.61 10.02
C ILE A 65 -50.45 32.78 10.94
N GLY A 66 -49.17 32.94 11.24
CA GLY A 66 -48.67 34.07 12.04
C GLY A 66 -48.90 33.93 13.54
N ASN A 67 -49.37 32.77 14.01
CA ASN A 67 -49.46 32.52 15.44
C ASN A 67 -48.06 32.38 16.06
N LEU A 68 -47.86 32.96 17.25
CA LEU A 68 -46.54 33.11 17.86
C LEU A 68 -46.58 32.92 19.37
N PHE A 69 -45.49 32.40 19.94
CA PHE A 69 -45.18 32.58 21.36
C PHE A 69 -44.38 33.87 21.55
N THR A 70 -44.89 34.80 22.35
CA THR A 70 -44.33 36.16 22.58
C THR A 70 -44.26 36.48 24.09
N GLY A 71 -43.90 37.72 24.43
CA GLY A 71 -43.77 38.23 25.79
C GLY A 71 -42.32 38.47 26.22
N SER A 72 -42.14 39.01 27.42
CA SER A 72 -40.83 39.21 28.06
C SER A 72 -40.19 37.91 28.54
N ARG A 73 -41.00 36.85 28.71
CA ARG A 73 -40.57 35.48 29.05
C ARG A 73 -41.27 34.46 28.14
N PRO A 74 -40.99 34.48 26.82
CA PRO A 74 -41.71 33.63 25.88
C PRO A 74 -41.42 32.16 26.15
N LEU A 75 -42.46 31.34 26.16
CA LEU A 75 -42.33 29.90 26.40
C LEU A 75 -41.46 29.24 25.31
N GLY A 76 -40.65 28.28 25.73
CA GLY A 76 -39.75 27.51 24.87
C GLY A 76 -38.55 28.31 24.36
N ALA A 77 -38.23 29.49 24.92
CA ALA A 77 -37.07 30.28 24.52
C ALA A 77 -35.73 29.65 24.95
N THR A 78 -35.73 28.93 26.06
CA THR A 78 -34.56 28.24 26.64
C THR A 78 -34.92 26.78 26.96
N PRO A 79 -33.92 25.91 27.21
CA PRO A 79 -34.17 24.53 27.65
C PRO A 79 -34.99 24.46 28.95
N GLN A 80 -34.79 25.40 29.88
CA GLN A 80 -35.48 25.47 31.17
C GLN A 80 -36.95 25.89 31.02
N ASP A 81 -37.26 26.67 29.98
CA ASP A 81 -38.59 27.20 29.70
C ASP A 81 -39.36 26.34 28.69
N ARG A 82 -38.97 25.08 28.49
CA ARG A 82 -39.51 24.19 27.46
C ARG A 82 -41.04 24.17 27.45
N LEU A 83 -41.60 24.24 26.25
CA LEU A 83 -43.03 24.03 26.02
C LEU A 83 -43.41 22.59 26.40
N GLY A 84 -44.06 22.42 27.55
CA GLY A 84 -44.61 21.14 28.00
C GLY A 84 -45.68 20.59 27.04
N GLY A 85 -46.15 19.37 27.28
CA GLY A 85 -47.27 18.79 26.54
C GLY A 85 -47.02 18.69 25.03
N THR A 86 -48.06 18.94 24.24
CA THR A 86 -47.98 18.96 22.76
C THR A 86 -48.21 20.36 22.23
N VAL A 87 -47.35 20.82 21.32
CA VAL A 87 -47.65 21.98 20.48
C VAL A 87 -48.00 21.50 19.08
N LEU A 88 -49.21 21.81 18.63
CA LEU A 88 -49.75 21.42 17.33
C LEU A 88 -49.79 22.63 16.39
N TRP A 89 -49.06 22.57 15.29
CA TRP A 89 -49.13 23.57 14.21
C TRP A 89 -50.03 23.04 13.08
N SER A 90 -51.29 23.51 13.05
CA SER A 90 -52.38 22.89 12.28
C SER A 90 -53.02 23.77 11.20
N ALA A 91 -52.48 24.95 10.90
CA ALA A 91 -53.11 25.83 9.90
C ALA A 91 -53.27 25.15 8.55
N LEU A 92 -54.47 25.25 7.97
CA LEU A 92 -54.81 24.68 6.66
C LEU A 92 -54.19 25.46 5.50
N ALA A 93 -54.00 26.76 5.68
CA ALA A 93 -53.31 27.61 4.72
C ALA A 93 -51.80 27.36 4.74
N ASP A 94 -51.18 27.51 3.58
CA ASP A 94 -49.75 27.26 3.37
C ASP A 94 -48.86 28.28 4.09
N ASN A 95 -47.59 27.91 4.28
CA ASN A 95 -46.52 28.73 4.86
C ASN A 95 -46.72 29.08 6.34
N GLN A 96 -47.35 28.18 7.11
CA GLN A 96 -47.33 28.31 8.56
C GLN A 96 -45.91 28.07 9.08
N ARG A 97 -45.33 29.08 9.74
CA ARG A 97 -43.99 28.99 10.32
C ARG A 97 -44.03 28.37 11.72
N VAL A 98 -43.32 27.27 11.90
CA VAL A 98 -43.04 26.64 13.21
C VAL A 98 -41.89 27.39 13.85
N GLN A 99 -42.13 27.97 15.02
CA GLN A 99 -41.19 28.87 15.68
C GLN A 99 -39.98 28.12 16.28
N ALA A 100 -38.81 28.75 16.22
CA ALA A 100 -37.58 28.30 16.88
C ALA A 100 -37.76 28.26 18.40
N ARG A 101 -37.98 27.07 18.96
CA ARG A 101 -38.31 26.84 20.38
C ARG A 101 -37.88 25.46 20.84
N TRP A 102 -37.87 25.30 22.17
CA TRP A 102 -37.73 24.03 22.87
C TRP A 102 -39.11 23.42 23.14
N TYR A 103 -39.42 22.32 22.46
CA TYR A 103 -40.68 21.57 22.57
C TYR A 103 -40.47 20.27 23.35
N LYS A 104 -41.47 19.87 24.16
CA LYS A 104 -41.58 18.49 24.65
C LYS A 104 -42.07 17.60 23.53
N ASN A 105 -43.30 17.82 23.06
CA ASN A 105 -43.83 17.20 21.85
C ASN A 105 -44.20 18.26 20.81
N LEU A 106 -43.83 18.03 19.56
CA LEU A 106 -44.14 18.87 18.41
C LEU A 106 -44.97 18.05 17.41
N SER A 107 -46.14 18.56 17.03
CA SER A 107 -47.02 17.94 16.04
C SER A 107 -47.34 18.89 14.89
N LEU A 108 -47.34 18.39 13.66
CA LEU A 108 -47.66 19.14 12.45
C LEU A 108 -48.91 18.56 11.76
N ALA A 109 -49.78 19.43 11.25
CA ALA A 109 -50.98 19.07 10.47
C ALA A 109 -51.37 20.20 9.49
N GLY A 110 -52.18 19.90 8.47
CA GLY A 110 -52.75 20.92 7.57
C GLY A 110 -51.82 21.29 6.39
N GLY A 111 -51.77 22.57 6.01
CA GLY A 111 -51.04 23.06 4.83
C GLY A 111 -49.51 22.98 4.94
N ARG A 112 -48.80 23.54 3.96
CA ARG A 112 -47.32 23.59 3.95
C ARG A 112 -46.76 24.29 5.20
N LYS A 113 -45.66 23.76 5.73
CA LYS A 113 -44.98 24.26 6.93
C LYS A 113 -43.58 24.77 6.62
N THR A 114 -43.18 25.81 7.33
CA THR A 114 -41.79 26.29 7.33
C THR A 114 -41.23 26.10 8.73
N ILE A 115 -40.27 25.19 8.89
CA ILE A 115 -39.65 24.87 10.17
C ILE A 115 -38.44 25.78 10.33
N SER A 116 -38.49 26.69 11.29
CA SER A 116 -37.38 27.60 11.55
C SER A 116 -36.12 26.86 12.00
N ASP A 117 -34.97 27.51 11.83
CA ASP A 117 -33.73 27.08 12.47
C ASP A 117 -33.89 26.99 14.00
N SER A 118 -33.13 26.11 14.65
CA SER A 118 -33.12 25.96 16.11
C SER A 118 -34.45 25.52 16.72
N VAL A 119 -35.02 24.45 16.15
CA VAL A 119 -36.18 23.74 16.73
C VAL A 119 -35.70 22.48 17.47
N PHE A 120 -36.02 22.39 18.76
CA PHE A 120 -35.61 21.29 19.63
C PHE A 120 -36.81 20.48 20.09
N VAL A 121 -36.76 19.15 19.96
CA VAL A 121 -37.82 18.23 20.39
C VAL A 121 -37.25 17.15 21.30
N SER A 122 -37.74 17.08 22.54
CA SER A 122 -37.20 16.16 23.56
C SER A 122 -37.98 14.86 23.73
N ALA A 123 -39.21 14.78 23.23
CA ALA A 123 -39.99 13.55 23.20
C ALA A 123 -40.44 13.26 21.77
N THR A 124 -41.68 13.60 21.41
CA THR A 124 -42.26 13.17 20.13
C THR A 124 -42.25 14.30 19.10
N TYR A 125 -41.71 14.03 17.91
CA TYR A 125 -42.00 14.79 16.70
C TYR A 125 -42.95 13.97 15.82
N ALA A 126 -44.15 14.50 15.57
CA ALA A 126 -45.19 13.79 14.83
C ALA A 126 -45.71 14.62 13.66
N ILE A 127 -45.97 13.96 12.54
CA ILE A 127 -46.55 14.58 11.34
C ILE A 127 -47.84 13.84 11.03
N ALA A 128 -48.96 14.57 11.11
CA ALA A 128 -50.27 14.02 10.81
C ALA A 128 -50.39 13.72 9.30
N ASN A 129 -51.18 12.70 8.97
CA ASN A 129 -51.46 12.39 7.58
C ASN A 129 -52.10 13.60 6.87
N GLY A 130 -51.72 13.83 5.62
CA GLY A 130 -52.18 14.98 4.83
C GLY A 130 -51.50 16.31 5.17
N THR A 131 -50.48 16.33 6.04
CA THR A 131 -49.65 17.54 6.21
C THR A 131 -48.94 17.87 4.90
N GLY A 132 -49.00 19.14 4.48
CA GLY A 132 -48.29 19.63 3.29
C GLY A 132 -46.77 19.54 3.42
N THR A 133 -46.06 20.04 2.40
CA THR A 133 -44.59 20.05 2.38
C THR A 133 -44.01 20.82 3.58
N ARG A 134 -42.92 20.31 4.17
CA ARG A 134 -42.16 20.94 5.24
C ARG A 134 -40.85 21.49 4.68
N SER A 135 -40.61 22.79 4.80
CA SER A 135 -39.32 23.40 4.46
C SER A 135 -38.52 23.64 5.74
N TYR A 136 -37.34 23.04 5.88
CA TYR A 136 -36.45 23.25 7.04
C TYR A 136 -35.46 24.37 6.73
N GLU A 137 -35.57 25.49 7.46
CA GLU A 137 -34.72 26.66 7.23
C GLU A 137 -33.33 26.54 7.85
N GLY A 138 -33.12 25.62 8.81
CA GLY A 138 -31.85 25.42 9.49
C GLY A 138 -31.73 24.06 10.17
N THR A 139 -31.30 24.07 11.42
CA THR A 139 -30.97 22.88 12.20
C THR A 139 -32.16 22.43 13.05
N PHE A 140 -32.53 21.17 12.85
CA PHE A 140 -33.52 20.47 13.66
C PHE A 140 -32.81 19.56 14.67
N TYR A 141 -33.27 19.59 15.92
CA TYR A 141 -32.63 18.88 17.03
C TYR A 141 -33.58 17.86 17.66
N TYR A 142 -33.12 16.62 17.77
CA TYR A 142 -33.69 15.63 18.69
C TYR A 142 -32.86 15.63 19.97
N ASP A 143 -33.39 16.19 21.05
CA ASP A 143 -32.63 16.52 22.26
C ASP A 143 -33.14 15.83 23.53
N GLY A 144 -33.92 14.78 23.37
CA GLY A 144 -34.49 13.99 24.47
C GLY A 144 -33.48 13.12 25.18
N THR A 145 -33.72 12.83 26.46
CA THR A 145 -32.97 11.81 27.19
C THR A 145 -33.54 10.40 27.00
N GLN A 146 -34.80 10.30 26.59
CA GLN A 146 -35.49 9.07 26.26
C GLN A 146 -35.28 8.69 24.79
N GLN A 147 -35.62 7.45 24.43
CA GLN A 147 -35.62 6.99 23.05
C GLN A 147 -36.55 7.89 22.20
N GLN A 148 -36.06 8.33 21.04
CA GLN A 148 -36.84 9.13 20.09
C GLN A 148 -36.81 8.51 18.70
N ASN A 149 -37.91 8.63 17.96
CA ASN A 149 -37.96 8.23 16.57
C ASN A 149 -37.65 9.43 15.68
N ILE A 150 -36.68 9.25 14.79
CA ILE A 150 -36.37 10.20 13.71
C ILE A 150 -37.45 10.03 12.65
N VAL A 151 -38.18 11.11 12.37
CA VAL A 151 -39.20 11.13 11.31
C VAL A 151 -38.52 11.05 9.93
N PRO A 152 -38.99 10.18 9.03
CA PRO A 152 -38.45 10.08 7.68
C PRO A 152 -38.88 11.26 6.81
N GLU A 153 -37.98 12.21 6.64
CA GLU A 153 -38.16 13.39 5.81
C GLU A 153 -37.27 13.31 4.56
N LYS A 154 -37.87 13.31 3.36
CA LYS A 154 -37.15 13.19 2.06
C LYS A 154 -37.74 14.10 0.98
N GLY A 155 -37.05 14.21 -0.15
CA GLY A 155 -37.46 15.06 -1.27
C GLY A 155 -37.52 16.53 -0.84
N ASP A 156 -38.64 17.21 -1.10
CA ASP A 156 -38.86 18.60 -0.67
C ASP A 156 -38.91 18.76 0.86
N ASN A 157 -39.16 17.66 1.58
CA ASN A 157 -39.23 17.67 3.02
C ASN A 157 -37.88 17.43 3.71
N ALA A 158 -36.82 17.13 2.96
CA ALA A 158 -35.53 16.76 3.53
C ALA A 158 -35.04 17.78 4.58
N TYR A 159 -34.46 17.27 5.67
CA TYR A 159 -33.83 18.11 6.69
C TYR A 159 -32.73 18.96 6.06
N ARG A 160 -32.67 20.24 6.46
CA ARG A 160 -31.53 21.09 6.10
C ARG A 160 -30.31 20.70 6.93
N ASN A 161 -30.36 20.79 8.24
CA ASN A 161 -29.38 20.13 9.13
C ASN A 161 -30.12 19.30 10.20
N LEU A 162 -29.49 18.22 10.66
CA LEU A 162 -30.06 17.33 11.66
C LEU A 162 -29.03 17.02 12.75
N VAL A 163 -29.39 17.26 14.00
CA VAL A 163 -28.51 16.99 15.16
C VAL A 163 -29.23 16.12 16.17
N LEU A 164 -28.52 15.09 16.63
CA LEU A 164 -28.97 14.15 17.65
C LEU A 164 -28.19 14.42 18.94
N LEU A 165 -28.91 14.73 20.02
CA LEU A 165 -28.35 15.12 21.31
C LEU A 165 -28.92 14.26 22.45
N ALA A 166 -28.19 14.25 23.56
CA ALA A 166 -28.69 13.99 24.91
C ALA A 166 -29.33 12.63 25.21
N GLY A 167 -29.32 11.65 24.30
CA GLY A 167 -29.83 10.31 24.58
C GLY A 167 -29.07 9.64 25.73
N ALA A 168 -29.79 9.17 26.75
CA ALA A 168 -29.20 8.42 27.85
C ALA A 168 -28.77 7.01 27.40
N GLN A 169 -27.91 6.35 28.16
CA GLN A 169 -27.49 4.98 27.86
C GLN A 169 -28.72 4.05 27.70
N GLY A 170 -28.77 3.29 26.61
CA GLY A 170 -29.92 2.44 26.27
C GLY A 170 -31.13 3.15 25.70
N GLN A 171 -31.06 4.47 25.46
CA GLN A 171 -32.14 5.31 24.92
C GLN A 171 -31.73 5.93 23.57
N PRO A 172 -31.64 5.13 22.48
CA PRO A 172 -31.12 5.59 21.20
C PRO A 172 -32.09 6.51 20.44
N LYS A 173 -31.56 7.23 19.45
CA LYS A 173 -32.37 7.86 18.39
C LYS A 173 -32.55 6.88 17.24
N LEU A 174 -33.79 6.63 16.82
CA LEU A 174 -34.12 5.54 15.92
C LEU A 174 -34.74 6.03 14.61
N LEU A 175 -34.14 5.69 13.48
CA LEU A 175 -34.80 5.77 12.17
C LEU A 175 -35.28 4.35 11.80
N ARG A 176 -36.60 4.11 11.84
CA ARG A 176 -37.18 2.76 11.74
C ARG A 176 -37.84 2.45 10.39
N SER A 177 -38.04 3.43 9.52
CA SER A 177 -38.74 3.21 8.24
C SER A 177 -38.48 4.37 7.29
N ASP A 178 -38.49 4.07 5.99
CA ASP A 178 -38.36 5.06 4.92
C ASP A 178 -37.06 5.91 5.04
N THR A 179 -36.92 6.92 4.21
CA THR A 179 -35.70 7.73 4.10
C THR A 179 -35.79 9.02 4.90
N ALA A 180 -34.78 9.29 5.72
CA ALA A 180 -34.46 10.62 6.20
C ALA A 180 -33.26 11.15 5.39
N THR A 181 -33.47 12.21 4.62
CA THR A 181 -32.42 12.89 3.85
C THR A 181 -31.96 14.14 4.62
N VAL A 182 -30.65 14.32 4.74
CA VAL A 182 -30.03 15.52 5.33
C VAL A 182 -29.21 16.21 4.24
N ARG A 183 -29.64 17.42 3.84
CA ARG A 183 -29.03 18.17 2.72
C ARG A 183 -27.74 18.90 3.11
N GLY A 184 -27.74 19.51 4.29
CA GLY A 184 -26.60 20.11 4.96
C GLY A 184 -25.98 19.09 5.90
N PHE A 185 -25.64 19.50 7.13
CA PHE A 185 -24.86 18.64 8.00
C PHE A 185 -25.69 17.72 8.89
N PHE A 186 -25.14 16.54 9.18
CA PHE A 186 -25.64 15.60 10.18
C PHE A 186 -24.64 15.48 11.33
N LEU A 187 -25.12 15.52 12.57
CA LEU A 187 -24.29 15.30 13.76
C LEU A 187 -24.97 14.38 14.76
N ASN A 188 -24.40 13.19 14.97
CA ASN A 188 -24.67 12.38 16.15
C ASN A 188 -23.68 12.77 17.26
N HIS A 189 -24.06 13.79 18.04
CA HIS A 189 -23.15 14.49 18.95
C HIS A 189 -22.70 13.61 20.13
N ALA A 190 -21.54 13.92 20.72
CA ALA A 190 -20.97 13.20 21.87
C ALA A 190 -21.90 13.11 23.09
N SER A 191 -22.85 14.05 23.25
CA SER A 191 -23.84 14.00 24.34
C SER A 191 -24.93 12.95 24.14
N ASN A 192 -25.08 12.37 22.95
CA ASN A 192 -26.02 11.29 22.66
C ASN A 192 -25.44 9.92 23.04
N ILE A 193 -25.17 9.70 24.32
CA ILE A 193 -24.51 8.50 24.86
C ILE A 193 -25.28 7.22 24.51
N GLY A 194 -26.62 7.28 24.43
CA GLY A 194 -27.47 6.18 23.97
C GLY A 194 -27.29 5.79 22.50
N GLY A 195 -26.68 6.68 21.71
CA GLY A 195 -26.38 6.48 20.31
C GLY A 195 -27.56 6.69 19.37
N ALA A 196 -27.32 6.36 18.11
CA ALA A 196 -28.34 6.37 17.06
C ALA A 196 -28.40 5.00 16.37
N SER A 197 -29.54 4.68 15.76
CA SER A 197 -29.67 3.46 14.95
C SER A 197 -30.59 3.69 13.77
N VAL A 198 -30.12 3.28 12.59
CA VAL A 198 -30.95 3.08 11.39
C VAL A 198 -31.34 1.61 11.36
N SER A 199 -32.64 1.33 11.39
CA SER A 199 -33.17 -0.04 11.53
C SER A 199 -34.49 -0.23 10.80
N SER A 200 -34.98 -1.47 10.74
CA SER A 200 -36.34 -1.79 10.25
C SER A 200 -36.68 -1.25 8.85
N ARG A 201 -35.69 -1.21 7.93
CA ARG A 201 -35.78 -0.63 6.57
C ARG A 201 -35.73 0.90 6.49
N GLY A 202 -35.28 1.57 7.56
CA GLY A 202 -34.94 3.00 7.53
C GLY A 202 -33.69 3.28 6.69
N VAL A 203 -33.63 4.42 6.02
CA VAL A 203 -32.47 4.86 5.23
C VAL A 203 -32.06 6.28 5.62
N LEU A 204 -30.83 6.46 6.07
CA LEU A 204 -30.27 7.79 6.29
C LEU A 204 -29.44 8.21 5.07
N ASP A 205 -29.95 9.17 4.31
CA ASP A 205 -29.29 9.73 3.11
C ASP A 205 -28.54 11.02 3.47
N LEU A 206 -27.22 10.92 3.57
CA LEU A 206 -26.32 12.00 3.97
C LEU A 206 -25.75 12.69 2.72
N ARG A 207 -26.08 13.96 2.52
CA ARG A 207 -25.71 14.69 1.28
C ARG A 207 -24.60 15.72 1.43
N SER A 208 -24.11 15.93 2.64
CA SER A 208 -23.00 16.84 2.93
C SER A 208 -22.17 16.32 4.09
N GLU A 209 -21.43 17.20 4.76
CA GLU A 209 -20.63 16.88 5.93
C GLU A 209 -21.46 16.21 7.03
N SER A 210 -21.04 15.01 7.43
CA SER A 210 -21.69 14.26 8.49
C SER A 210 -20.66 13.74 9.49
N ARG A 211 -21.01 13.78 10.77
CA ARG A 211 -20.15 13.32 11.85
C ARG A 211 -20.93 12.47 12.85
N SER A 212 -20.32 11.38 13.31
CA SER A 212 -20.76 10.63 14.48
C SER A 212 -19.69 10.68 15.56
N GLU A 213 -20.05 11.20 16.73
CA GLU A 213 -19.22 11.32 17.94
C GLU A 213 -19.73 10.44 19.09
N SER A 214 -20.78 9.67 18.82
CA SER A 214 -21.46 8.74 19.72
C SER A 214 -21.74 7.42 19.01
N PRO A 215 -22.10 6.34 19.73
CA PRO A 215 -22.43 5.06 19.11
C PRO A 215 -23.47 5.21 18.00
N PHE A 216 -23.25 4.55 16.88
CA PHE A 216 -24.16 4.58 15.74
C PHE A 216 -24.28 3.17 15.15
N ALA A 217 -25.47 2.78 14.73
CA ALA A 217 -25.71 1.47 14.15
C ALA A 217 -26.57 1.52 12.90
N VAL A 218 -26.33 0.59 11.98
CA VAL A 218 -27.19 0.27 10.84
C VAL A 218 -27.49 -1.21 10.89
N ILE A 219 -28.74 -1.56 11.17
CA ILE A 219 -29.13 -2.92 11.54
C ILE A 219 -30.36 -3.36 10.74
N GLY A 220 -30.29 -4.54 10.14
CA GLY A 220 -31.46 -5.15 9.51
C GLY A 220 -31.51 -4.98 8.00
N THR A 221 -32.20 -5.92 7.34
CA THR A 221 -32.40 -5.91 5.89
C THR A 221 -33.13 -4.64 5.44
N GLY A 222 -32.58 -3.99 4.40
CA GLY A 222 -33.13 -2.76 3.83
C GLY A 222 -32.77 -1.50 4.62
N SER A 223 -32.04 -1.61 5.73
CA SER A 223 -31.53 -0.45 6.45
C SER A 223 -30.20 0.02 5.90
N ALA A 224 -30.05 1.33 5.67
CA ALA A 224 -28.84 1.86 5.06
C ALA A 224 -28.43 3.26 5.56
N ILE A 225 -27.12 3.51 5.56
CA ILE A 225 -26.56 4.86 5.51
C ILE A 225 -25.96 5.06 4.12
N LEU A 226 -26.34 6.15 3.46
CA LEU A 226 -25.89 6.50 2.12
C LEU A 226 -25.00 7.75 2.19
N VAL A 227 -23.77 7.64 1.67
CA VAL A 227 -22.81 8.74 1.49
C VAL A 227 -22.41 8.76 0.01
N THR A 228 -23.34 9.20 -0.84
CA THR A 228 -23.29 8.88 -2.27
C THR A 228 -23.14 10.08 -3.21
N VAL A 229 -23.41 11.29 -2.74
CA VAL A 229 -23.25 12.51 -3.56
C VAL A 229 -21.84 13.09 -3.40
N PRO A 230 -21.30 13.82 -4.39
CA PRO A 230 -19.90 14.32 -4.37
C PRO A 230 -19.53 15.19 -3.16
N THR A 231 -20.50 15.84 -2.53
CA THR A 231 -20.32 16.70 -1.36
C THR A 231 -20.41 15.96 -0.03
N ALA A 232 -20.86 14.70 -0.02
CA ALA A 232 -21.10 13.96 1.20
C ALA A 232 -19.81 13.38 1.78
N ARG A 233 -19.67 13.48 3.10
CA ARG A 233 -18.62 12.76 3.85
C ARG A 233 -19.15 12.30 5.20
N LEU A 234 -18.63 11.19 5.71
CA LEU A 234 -18.92 10.69 7.05
C LEU A 234 -17.62 10.52 7.85
N LEU A 235 -17.55 11.21 8.99
CA LEU A 235 -16.47 11.10 9.96
C LEU A 235 -16.97 10.38 11.22
N ILE A 236 -16.31 9.29 11.60
CA ILE A 236 -16.53 8.59 12.88
C ILE A 236 -15.44 9.06 13.84
N ALA A 237 -15.81 9.85 14.86
CA ALA A 237 -14.90 10.59 15.73
C ALA A 237 -15.19 10.34 17.22
N ASN A 238 -14.40 10.98 18.08
CA ASN A 238 -14.59 10.98 19.54
C ASN A 238 -14.60 9.57 20.16
N ALA A 239 -13.71 8.69 19.69
CA ALA A 239 -13.66 7.28 20.11
C ALA A 239 -14.99 6.54 20.00
N SER A 240 -15.86 6.96 19.06
CA SER A 240 -17.15 6.35 18.84
C SER A 240 -17.07 5.12 17.94
N GLN A 241 -18.18 4.38 17.86
CA GLN A 241 -18.29 3.17 17.08
C GLN A 241 -19.48 3.25 16.11
N LEU A 242 -19.22 2.99 14.83
CA LEU A 242 -20.26 2.70 13.85
C LEU A 242 -20.32 1.19 13.61
N ASN A 243 -21.48 0.59 13.94
CA ASN A 243 -21.76 -0.82 13.71
C ASN A 243 -22.66 -1.02 12.51
N VAL A 244 -22.26 -1.89 11.59
CA VAL A 244 -23.08 -2.34 10.47
C VAL A 244 -23.35 -3.82 10.64
N ASP A 245 -24.60 -4.22 10.84
CA ASP A 245 -24.96 -5.57 11.27
C ASP A 245 -26.33 -6.03 10.74
N GLY A 246 -26.64 -7.32 10.86
CA GLY A 246 -27.96 -7.86 10.56
C GLY A 246 -28.43 -7.60 9.13
N SER A 247 -27.55 -7.59 8.14
CA SER A 247 -27.80 -7.15 6.74
C SER A 247 -28.02 -5.64 6.53
N GLY A 248 -27.76 -4.80 7.54
CA GLY A 248 -27.68 -3.35 7.36
C GLY A 248 -26.53 -2.98 6.42
N HIS A 249 -26.61 -1.82 5.77
CA HIS A 249 -25.67 -1.46 4.70
C HIS A 249 -25.10 -0.05 4.87
N LEU A 250 -23.77 0.07 4.87
CA LEU A 250 -23.10 1.35 4.67
C LEU A 250 -22.61 1.46 3.22
N VAL A 251 -23.13 2.44 2.48
CA VAL A 251 -22.77 2.70 1.09
C VAL A 251 -22.02 4.03 0.98
N VAL A 252 -20.80 3.98 0.45
CA VAL A 252 -19.96 5.14 0.22
C VAL A 252 -19.54 5.18 -1.24
N SER A 253 -20.08 6.15 -1.99
CA SER A 253 -19.74 6.39 -3.40
C SER A 253 -19.41 7.86 -3.69
N SER A 254 -19.41 8.71 -2.66
CA SER A 254 -19.01 10.11 -2.77
C SER A 254 -17.56 10.25 -3.22
N THR A 255 -17.32 11.23 -4.09
CA THR A 255 -15.98 11.59 -4.59
C THR A 255 -15.27 12.65 -3.74
N TRP A 256 -15.80 12.95 -2.55
CA TRP A 256 -15.24 13.95 -1.64
C TRP A 256 -13.76 13.66 -1.29
N GLN A 257 -12.93 14.71 -1.30
CA GLN A 257 -11.51 14.65 -0.99
C GLN A 257 -11.19 15.28 0.39
N PRO A 258 -10.23 14.76 1.16
CA PRO A 258 -9.34 13.65 0.82
C PRO A 258 -10.00 12.26 0.90
N ALA A 259 -11.07 12.10 1.70
CA ALA A 259 -11.81 10.85 1.83
C ALA A 259 -13.29 11.11 2.17
N ALA A 260 -14.19 10.33 1.56
CA ALA A 260 -15.62 10.36 1.84
C ALA A 260 -15.99 9.65 3.14
N LEU A 261 -15.18 8.71 3.60
CA LEU A 261 -15.32 8.04 4.89
C LEU A 261 -14.02 8.18 5.67
N THR A 262 -14.11 8.59 6.93
CA THR A 262 -12.94 8.66 7.82
C THR A 262 -13.26 8.02 9.16
N ILE A 263 -12.41 7.07 9.57
CA ILE A 263 -12.42 6.51 10.92
C ILE A 263 -11.29 7.18 11.68
N ASP A 264 -11.63 8.11 12.57
CA ASP A 264 -10.66 8.87 13.34
C ASP A 264 -9.95 8.02 14.39
N SER A 265 -8.86 8.54 14.95
CA SER A 265 -8.11 7.90 16.03
C SER A 265 -9.03 7.53 17.20
N GLY A 266 -8.87 6.31 17.72
CA GLY A 266 -9.71 5.74 18.79
C GLY A 266 -11.11 5.30 18.35
N SER A 267 -11.61 5.74 17.19
CA SER A 267 -12.91 5.34 16.66
C SER A 267 -12.86 3.99 15.95
N THR A 268 -14.02 3.36 15.80
CA THR A 268 -14.15 2.05 15.12
C THR A 268 -15.29 2.04 14.11
N LEU A 269 -15.01 1.58 12.89
CA LEU A 269 -16.02 1.02 12.00
C LEU A 269 -15.97 -0.49 12.10
N ARG A 270 -17.08 -1.10 12.53
CA ARG A 270 -17.22 -2.55 12.60
C ARG A 270 -18.33 -3.01 11.68
N ILE A 271 -17.98 -3.88 10.75
CA ILE A 271 -18.94 -4.68 9.98
C ILE A 271 -19.08 -6.01 10.71
N SER A 272 -20.16 -6.13 11.46
CA SER A 272 -20.39 -7.25 12.36
C SER A 272 -20.97 -8.46 11.63
N ALA A 273 -20.70 -9.64 12.18
CA ALA A 273 -21.25 -10.92 11.76
C ALA A 273 -22.16 -11.54 12.83
N THR A 274 -22.74 -10.72 13.70
CA THR A 274 -23.69 -11.18 14.73
C THR A 274 -25.01 -11.55 14.06
N GLY A 275 -25.14 -12.80 13.62
CA GLY A 275 -26.26 -13.27 12.80
C GLY A 275 -25.95 -13.14 11.31
N THR A 276 -26.80 -12.45 10.54
CA THR A 276 -26.52 -12.17 9.12
C THR A 276 -25.56 -11.00 9.00
N PRO A 277 -24.39 -11.15 8.32
CA PRO A 277 -23.39 -10.09 8.27
C PRO A 277 -23.94 -8.75 7.74
N GLY A 278 -23.54 -7.66 8.38
CA GLY A 278 -23.71 -6.32 7.82
C GLY A 278 -22.90 -6.15 6.53
N ARG A 279 -23.27 -5.18 5.69
CA ARG A 279 -22.68 -4.95 4.37
C ARG A 279 -21.99 -3.59 4.30
N PHE A 280 -20.84 -3.54 3.63
CA PHE A 280 -20.14 -2.31 3.32
C PHE A 280 -19.83 -2.25 1.83
N SER A 281 -20.03 -1.09 1.22
CA SER A 281 -19.67 -0.87 -0.18
C SER A 281 -18.96 0.45 -0.32
N LEU A 282 -17.71 0.37 -0.78
CA LEU A 282 -16.94 1.50 -1.28
C LEU A 282 -16.98 1.42 -2.81
N LEU A 283 -17.55 2.43 -3.47
CA LEU A 283 -17.87 2.40 -4.90
C LEU A 283 -17.31 3.62 -5.64
N GLY A 284 -17.23 3.52 -6.97
CA GLY A 284 -16.74 4.56 -7.86
C GLY A 284 -15.28 4.89 -7.60
N THR A 285 -15.01 6.15 -7.28
CA THR A 285 -13.69 6.67 -6.91
C THR A 285 -13.63 7.14 -5.44
N ALA A 286 -14.56 6.66 -4.62
CA ALA A 286 -14.61 7.00 -3.21
C ALA A 286 -13.34 6.55 -2.48
N ALA A 287 -12.93 7.36 -1.51
CA ALA A 287 -11.80 7.06 -0.64
C ALA A 287 -12.23 6.93 0.83
N MET A 288 -11.55 6.04 1.53
CA MET A 288 -11.72 5.75 2.94
C MET A 288 -10.38 5.90 3.68
N ASP A 289 -10.33 6.74 4.69
CA ASP A 289 -9.16 6.90 5.57
C ASP A 289 -9.39 6.16 6.89
N VAL A 290 -8.50 5.22 7.19
CA VAL A 290 -8.45 4.41 8.42
C VAL A 290 -7.34 4.92 9.30
N VAL A 291 -7.67 5.81 10.24
CA VAL A 291 -6.75 6.26 11.31
C VAL A 291 -6.98 5.42 12.57
N GLY A 292 -8.26 5.22 12.94
CA GLY A 292 -8.66 4.30 14.01
C GLY A 292 -8.70 2.84 13.54
N THR A 293 -9.79 2.15 13.90
CA THR A 293 -9.96 0.71 13.64
C THR A 293 -11.03 0.47 12.57
N TYR A 294 -10.66 -0.22 11.51
CA TYR A 294 -11.60 -0.85 10.59
C TYR A 294 -11.62 -2.36 10.84
N LEU A 295 -12.79 -2.92 11.09
CA LEU A 295 -12.94 -4.33 11.43
C LEU A 295 -14.07 -4.96 10.63
N ASN A 296 -13.76 -6.02 9.88
CA ASN A 296 -14.75 -6.92 9.30
C ASN A 296 -14.67 -8.28 9.99
N THR A 297 -15.76 -8.70 10.62
CA THR A 297 -15.82 -9.96 11.40
C THR A 297 -16.55 -11.08 10.69
N ALA A 298 -17.03 -10.88 9.46
CA ALA A 298 -17.63 -11.95 8.68
C ALA A 298 -16.57 -12.98 8.27
N SER A 299 -16.85 -14.25 8.49
CA SER A 299 -15.93 -15.34 8.16
C SER A 299 -15.60 -15.43 6.67
N SER A 300 -16.55 -15.12 5.79
CA SER A 300 -16.34 -15.13 4.33
C SER A 300 -15.71 -13.84 3.79
N LEU A 301 -15.75 -12.73 4.54
CA LEU A 301 -15.33 -11.39 4.12
C LEU A 301 -16.05 -10.83 2.86
N LEU A 302 -16.97 -11.58 2.23
CA LEU A 302 -17.77 -11.20 1.05
C LEU A 302 -18.81 -10.10 1.31
N ASN A 303 -18.92 -9.63 2.54
CA ASN A 303 -19.84 -8.59 2.95
C ASN A 303 -19.24 -7.18 2.79
N ALA A 304 -17.96 -7.05 2.43
CA ALA A 304 -17.33 -5.79 2.06
C ALA A 304 -17.02 -5.80 0.55
N THR A 305 -17.47 -4.76 -0.16
CA THR A 305 -17.26 -4.57 -1.59
C THR A 305 -16.39 -3.34 -1.81
N TYR A 306 -15.39 -3.46 -2.68
CA TYR A 306 -14.55 -2.33 -3.12
C TYR A 306 -14.44 -2.37 -4.64
N GLU A 307 -14.85 -1.29 -5.30
CA GLU A 307 -14.61 -1.15 -6.74
C GLU A 307 -13.17 -0.76 -7.03
N CYS A 308 -12.69 -1.11 -8.21
CA CYS A 308 -11.31 -0.90 -8.66
C CYS A 308 -10.80 0.55 -8.51
N GLY A 309 -11.66 1.55 -8.74
CA GLY A 309 -11.31 2.97 -8.64
C GLY A 309 -11.24 3.51 -7.20
N THR A 310 -11.63 2.72 -6.21
CA THR A 310 -11.71 3.17 -4.81
C THR A 310 -10.38 3.05 -4.09
N THR A 311 -10.19 3.85 -3.05
CA THR A 311 -8.96 3.83 -2.25
C THR A 311 -9.25 3.61 -0.78
N VAL A 312 -8.57 2.63 -0.17
CA VAL A 312 -8.55 2.43 1.29
C VAL A 312 -7.16 2.78 1.80
N ARG A 313 -7.08 3.75 2.71
CA ARG A 313 -5.82 4.28 3.25
C ARG A 313 -5.66 3.97 4.72
N TYR A 314 -4.65 3.19 5.08
CA TYR A 314 -4.28 2.94 6.47
C TYR A 314 -3.21 3.94 6.91
N ARG A 315 -3.63 4.92 7.71
CA ARG A 315 -2.86 6.12 8.06
C ARG A 315 -2.53 6.26 9.56
N GLY A 316 -2.86 5.24 10.36
CA GLY A 316 -2.56 5.24 11.79
C GLY A 316 -1.06 5.35 12.05
N SER A 317 -0.65 6.24 12.95
CA SER A 317 0.75 6.47 13.32
C SER A 317 1.28 5.49 14.36
N TYR A 318 0.39 4.76 15.05
CA TYR A 318 0.77 3.76 16.04
C TYR A 318 1.35 2.50 15.39
N ALA A 319 2.21 1.81 16.14
CA ALA A 319 2.79 0.55 15.69
C ALA A 319 1.71 -0.54 15.61
N ASN A 320 1.82 -1.40 14.60
CA ASN A 320 0.94 -2.54 14.35
C ASN A 320 -0.53 -2.16 14.10
N GLN A 321 -0.78 -1.09 13.34
CA GLN A 321 -2.13 -0.85 12.83
C GLN A 321 -2.60 -2.05 12.01
N ILE A 322 -3.78 -2.57 12.34
CA ILE A 322 -4.31 -3.76 11.69
C ILE A 322 -4.76 -3.42 10.27
N LEU A 323 -4.14 -4.09 9.31
CA LEU A 323 -4.58 -4.14 7.91
C LEU A 323 -5.63 -5.25 7.81
N GLN A 324 -6.88 -4.86 7.54
CA GLN A 324 -8.00 -5.80 7.49
C GLN A 324 -7.90 -6.74 6.29
N ALA A 325 -8.13 -8.02 6.54
CA ALA A 325 -8.23 -9.06 5.52
C ALA A 325 -9.40 -8.81 4.56
N THR A 326 -9.24 -9.28 3.33
CA THR A 326 -10.27 -9.19 2.28
C THR A 326 -10.53 -10.56 1.69
N ALA A 327 -11.66 -10.73 1.00
CA ALA A 327 -11.89 -11.96 0.23
C ALA A 327 -11.08 -11.92 -1.09
N ALA A 328 -10.85 -13.09 -1.69
CA ALA A 328 -10.05 -13.23 -2.91
C ALA A 328 -10.85 -12.91 -4.18
N GLU A 329 -12.17 -12.77 -4.10
CA GLU A 329 -13.08 -12.56 -5.22
C GLU A 329 -12.99 -11.11 -5.75
N PRO A 330 -13.07 -10.87 -7.08
CA PRO A 330 -12.72 -9.59 -7.71
C PRO A 330 -13.36 -8.33 -7.11
N LEU A 331 -14.62 -8.39 -6.65
CA LEU A 331 -15.35 -7.24 -6.09
C LEU A 331 -15.09 -7.01 -4.59
N HIS A 332 -14.35 -7.91 -3.95
CA HIS A 332 -14.13 -7.92 -2.50
C HIS A 332 -12.67 -7.67 -2.11
N ARG A 333 -11.78 -7.58 -3.11
CA ARG A 333 -10.38 -7.13 -2.98
C ARG A 333 -10.37 -5.63 -2.77
N TYR A 334 -9.36 -5.08 -2.10
CA TYR A 334 -9.15 -3.64 -2.16
C TYR A 334 -8.96 -3.19 -3.61
N GLY A 335 -9.62 -2.11 -4.02
CA GLY A 335 -9.33 -1.44 -5.30
C GLY A 335 -7.90 -0.95 -5.28
N ILE A 336 -7.67 0.17 -4.60
CA ILE A 336 -6.35 0.69 -4.27
C ILE A 336 -6.13 0.58 -2.76
N LEU A 337 -5.04 -0.05 -2.34
CA LEU A 337 -4.57 -0.08 -0.96
C LEU A 337 -3.41 0.89 -0.78
N GLU A 338 -3.56 1.85 0.12
CA GLU A 338 -2.51 2.80 0.50
C GLU A 338 -2.16 2.63 1.98
N THR A 339 -0.87 2.70 2.31
CA THR A 339 -0.39 2.71 3.71
C THR A 339 0.55 3.87 3.96
N SER A 340 0.50 4.45 5.16
CA SER A 340 1.46 5.45 5.66
C SER A 340 1.42 5.53 7.19
N GLY A 341 2.38 6.24 7.80
CA GLY A 341 2.46 6.39 9.24
C GLY A 341 3.20 5.23 9.92
N GLY A 342 2.60 4.60 10.93
CA GLY A 342 3.23 3.52 11.68
C GLY A 342 3.22 2.18 10.93
N SER A 343 4.00 1.21 11.40
CA SER A 343 4.02 -0.15 10.84
C SER A 343 2.65 -0.83 10.90
N LYS A 344 2.34 -1.66 9.91
CA LYS A 344 1.07 -2.37 9.77
C LYS A 344 1.23 -3.85 10.07
N ARG A 345 0.15 -4.50 10.50
CA ARG A 345 0.07 -5.95 10.68
C ARG A 345 -1.22 -6.48 10.06
N ALA A 346 -1.13 -7.51 9.23
CA ALA A 346 -2.33 -8.15 8.68
C ALA A 346 -3.02 -9.05 9.72
N ASN A 347 -4.36 -9.11 9.68
CA ASN A 347 -5.17 -10.06 10.47
C ASN A 347 -5.71 -11.25 9.65
N GLY A 348 -5.30 -11.37 8.39
CA GLY A 348 -5.69 -12.41 7.43
C GLY A 348 -5.06 -12.13 6.07
N ASP A 349 -5.42 -12.93 5.06
CA ASP A 349 -4.97 -12.68 3.69
C ASP A 349 -5.53 -11.35 3.17
N VAL A 350 -4.68 -10.60 2.46
CA VAL A 350 -5.01 -9.29 1.92
C VAL A 350 -4.89 -9.36 0.41
N HIS A 351 -5.96 -9.00 -0.28
CA HIS A 351 -6.02 -9.02 -1.74
C HIS A 351 -6.24 -7.62 -2.29
N VAL A 352 -5.44 -7.26 -3.30
CA VAL A 352 -5.46 -5.95 -3.96
C VAL A 352 -5.67 -6.15 -5.46
N GLY A 353 -6.61 -5.41 -6.04
CA GLY A 353 -7.01 -5.58 -7.43
C GLY A 353 -6.46 -4.52 -8.39
N CYS A 354 -6.24 -3.28 -7.94
CA CYS A 354 -6.04 -2.15 -8.86
C CYS A 354 -4.92 -1.17 -8.48
N GLY A 355 -4.38 -1.23 -7.26
CA GLY A 355 -3.14 -0.54 -6.96
C GLY A 355 -2.66 -0.76 -5.52
N LEU A 356 -1.34 -0.85 -5.34
CA LEU A 356 -0.72 -0.96 -4.02
C LEU A 356 0.30 0.16 -3.84
N LEU A 357 0.06 1.03 -2.87
CA LEU A 357 0.95 2.12 -2.49
C LEU A 357 1.43 1.88 -1.05
N ILE A 358 2.70 1.52 -0.92
CA ILE A 358 3.32 1.27 0.37
C ILE A 358 4.17 2.48 0.74
N ASN A 359 3.79 3.11 1.85
CA ASN A 359 4.33 4.36 2.34
C ASN A 359 4.23 5.53 1.35
N THR A 360 3.15 6.29 1.50
CA THR A 360 2.98 7.62 0.85
C THR A 360 3.49 8.78 1.73
N GLY A 361 3.98 8.48 2.94
CA GLY A 361 4.50 9.46 3.89
C GLY A 361 6.03 9.61 3.84
N SER A 362 6.56 10.45 4.72
CA SER A 362 7.99 10.74 4.83
C SER A 362 8.77 9.78 5.72
N THR A 363 8.10 8.83 6.38
CA THR A 363 8.74 7.87 7.30
C THR A 363 8.46 6.45 6.81
N PRO A 364 9.51 5.68 6.46
CA PRO A 364 9.36 4.28 6.07
C PRO A 364 8.68 3.44 7.15
N HIS A 365 7.91 2.43 6.74
CA HIS A 365 7.27 1.49 7.66
C HIS A 365 7.22 0.07 7.11
N ALA A 366 7.05 -0.91 7.99
CA ALA A 366 6.89 -2.30 7.60
C ALA A 366 5.42 -2.73 7.58
N ILE A 367 5.06 -3.66 6.70
CA ILE A 367 3.81 -4.40 6.74
C ILE A 367 4.13 -5.85 7.10
N SER A 368 3.79 -6.27 8.32
CA SER A 368 3.99 -7.65 8.76
C SER A 368 2.79 -8.52 8.37
N MET A 369 3.02 -9.53 7.54
CA MET A 369 1.99 -10.48 7.11
C MET A 369 1.86 -11.69 8.04
N GLY A 370 2.87 -12.01 8.85
CA GLY A 370 2.88 -13.22 9.67
C GLY A 370 2.71 -14.48 8.80
N ASP A 371 1.68 -15.27 9.09
CA ASP A 371 1.32 -16.47 8.31
C ASP A 371 0.45 -16.17 7.08
N TYR A 372 0.05 -14.93 6.87
CA TYR A 372 -0.84 -14.51 5.78
C TYR A 372 -0.06 -14.09 4.53
N THR A 373 -0.80 -13.89 3.44
CA THR A 373 -0.27 -13.48 2.14
C THR A 373 -0.86 -12.14 1.71
N LEU A 374 0.00 -11.23 1.25
CA LEU A 374 -0.43 -10.04 0.50
C LEU A 374 -0.40 -10.41 -0.98
N THR A 375 -1.58 -10.50 -1.60
CA THR A 375 -1.72 -10.89 -3.00
C THR A 375 -2.15 -9.70 -3.84
N VAL A 376 -1.33 -9.37 -4.83
CA VAL A 376 -1.69 -8.43 -5.90
C VAL A 376 -2.21 -9.23 -7.08
N HIS A 377 -3.45 -8.96 -7.46
CA HIS A 377 -4.11 -9.56 -8.60
C HIS A 377 -3.93 -8.66 -9.82
N HIS A 378 -3.45 -9.22 -10.91
CA HIS A 378 -3.34 -8.55 -12.20
C HIS A 378 -4.53 -8.92 -13.09
N SER A 379 -4.86 -8.04 -14.05
CA SER A 379 -5.77 -8.40 -15.14
C SER A 379 -4.98 -9.04 -16.27
N ASP A 380 -5.64 -9.81 -17.14
CA ASP A 380 -5.01 -10.48 -18.28
C ASP A 380 -4.29 -9.54 -19.26
N THR A 381 -4.51 -8.23 -19.17
CA THR A 381 -3.99 -7.22 -20.10
C THR A 381 -3.13 -6.13 -19.45
N VAL A 382 -3.19 -5.97 -18.12
CA VAL A 382 -2.52 -4.87 -17.41
C VAL A 382 -2.03 -5.31 -16.03
N LEU A 383 -0.77 -4.99 -15.74
CA LEU A 383 -0.23 -5.11 -14.39
C LEU A 383 -0.82 -4.05 -13.46
N THR A 384 -1.45 -4.51 -12.38
CA THR A 384 -1.73 -3.71 -11.18
C THR A 384 -0.47 -3.00 -10.66
N PRO A 385 -0.48 -1.66 -10.59
CA PRO A 385 0.69 -0.87 -10.19
C PRO A 385 1.00 -1.05 -8.70
N ILE A 386 2.29 -1.19 -8.41
CA ILE A 386 2.83 -1.25 -7.05
C ILE A 386 3.90 -0.17 -6.92
N ARG A 387 3.84 0.64 -5.86
CA ARG A 387 4.83 1.69 -5.57
C ARG A 387 5.21 1.67 -4.10
N TYR A 388 6.49 1.82 -3.84
CA TYR A 388 7.07 1.98 -2.51
C TYR A 388 7.64 3.39 -2.34
N ASP A 389 7.44 3.94 -1.14
CA ASP A 389 8.12 5.14 -0.65
C ASP A 389 8.03 6.31 -1.65
N SER A 390 6.81 6.61 -2.11
CA SER A 390 6.61 7.54 -3.24
C SER A 390 7.05 8.98 -2.96
N ALA A 391 7.24 9.32 -1.67
CA ALA A 391 7.71 10.63 -1.22
C ALA A 391 9.22 10.65 -0.88
N LEU A 392 9.94 9.54 -1.06
CA LEU A 392 11.35 9.40 -0.68
C LEU A 392 12.24 9.12 -1.89
N ALA A 393 13.51 9.54 -1.79
CA ALA A 393 14.53 9.14 -2.73
C ALA A 393 14.89 7.65 -2.58
N ASP A 394 15.48 7.05 -3.61
CA ASP A 394 15.83 5.62 -3.62
C ASP A 394 16.66 5.20 -2.40
N CYS A 395 17.68 5.97 -2.01
CA CYS A 395 18.52 5.62 -0.85
C CYS A 395 17.84 5.83 0.51
N GLN A 396 16.72 6.56 0.57
CA GLN A 396 15.90 6.74 1.77
C GLN A 396 14.73 5.74 1.83
N SER A 397 14.50 4.98 0.76
CA SER A 397 13.44 3.98 0.70
C SER A 397 13.76 2.84 1.66
N GLY A 398 12.92 2.64 2.66
CA GLY A 398 13.11 1.66 3.73
C GLY A 398 11.87 0.81 4.02
N SER A 399 10.77 1.03 3.30
CA SER A 399 9.53 0.30 3.54
C SER A 399 9.58 -1.10 2.95
N GLU A 400 9.03 -2.07 3.69
CA GLU A 400 8.95 -3.44 3.22
C GLU A 400 7.71 -4.20 3.72
N VAL A 401 7.26 -5.16 2.93
CA VAL A 401 6.34 -6.21 3.33
C VAL A 401 7.16 -7.38 3.87
N ILE A 402 6.97 -7.72 5.14
CA ILE A 402 7.64 -8.84 5.79
C ILE A 402 6.71 -10.05 5.76
N GLY A 403 7.17 -11.15 5.15
CA GLY A 403 6.39 -12.37 4.94
C GLY A 403 6.05 -12.60 3.47
N ARG A 404 4.90 -13.24 3.21
CA ARG A 404 4.49 -13.69 1.87
C ARG A 404 3.89 -12.53 1.06
N PHE A 405 4.50 -12.23 -0.08
CA PHE A 405 3.98 -11.35 -1.13
C PHE A 405 3.78 -12.17 -2.39
N ARG A 406 2.56 -12.20 -2.94
CA ARG A 406 2.22 -12.93 -4.18
C ARG A 406 1.74 -11.98 -5.28
N HIS A 407 2.18 -12.26 -6.50
CA HIS A 407 1.57 -11.78 -7.74
C HIS A 407 0.74 -12.91 -8.35
N GLU A 408 -0.49 -12.64 -8.73
CA GLU A 408 -1.42 -13.60 -9.35
C GLU A 408 -2.01 -13.01 -10.64
N GLY A 409 -2.33 -13.87 -11.63
CA GLY A 409 -2.89 -13.41 -12.91
C GLY A 409 -1.83 -12.92 -13.90
N LEU A 410 -0.61 -13.46 -13.83
CA LEU A 410 0.52 -13.01 -14.65
C LEU A 410 0.45 -13.42 -16.13
N LYS A 411 -0.45 -14.35 -16.49
CA LYS A 411 -0.61 -14.83 -17.86
C LYS A 411 -1.23 -13.74 -18.74
N GLY A 412 -0.56 -13.36 -19.83
CA GLY A 412 -1.04 -12.34 -20.78
C GLY A 412 -0.78 -10.89 -20.34
N ALA A 413 -0.73 -10.62 -19.03
CA ALA A 413 -0.54 -9.28 -18.46
C ALA A 413 0.89 -8.72 -18.62
N LEU A 414 1.89 -9.61 -18.60
CA LEU A 414 3.30 -9.25 -18.64
C LEU A 414 3.79 -9.05 -20.08
N ALA A 415 4.13 -7.81 -20.42
CA ALA A 415 4.96 -7.55 -21.59
C ALA A 415 6.42 -7.96 -21.29
N TYR A 416 7.15 -8.39 -22.32
CA TYR A 416 8.57 -8.69 -22.24
C TYR A 416 9.34 -7.56 -21.53
N GLY A 417 10.10 -7.91 -20.47
CA GLY A 417 10.95 -6.95 -19.76
C GLY A 417 10.27 -6.09 -18.69
N GLN A 418 8.99 -6.31 -18.38
CA GLN A 418 8.34 -5.61 -17.26
C GLN A 418 8.86 -6.07 -15.89
N VAL A 419 9.03 -5.11 -14.97
CA VAL A 419 9.54 -5.32 -13.61
C VAL A 419 8.39 -5.57 -12.65
N LEU A 420 8.42 -6.71 -11.95
CA LEU A 420 7.53 -7.02 -10.84
C LEU A 420 8.20 -6.70 -9.50
N PRO A 421 7.77 -5.65 -8.77
CA PRO A 421 8.25 -5.37 -7.42
C PRO A 421 7.52 -6.22 -6.37
N PHE A 422 8.27 -6.82 -5.45
CA PHE A 422 7.75 -7.66 -4.38
C PHE A 422 7.85 -6.94 -3.03
N ASN A 423 8.51 -7.55 -2.04
CA ASN A 423 8.51 -7.17 -0.63
C ASN A 423 9.16 -5.82 -0.33
N ASN A 424 9.96 -5.26 -1.23
CA ASN A 424 10.44 -3.88 -1.13
C ASN A 424 10.73 -3.36 -2.54
N ARG A 425 11.02 -2.06 -2.63
CA ARG A 425 11.30 -1.38 -3.91
C ARG A 425 12.38 -2.05 -4.77
N PHE A 426 13.37 -2.68 -4.13
CA PHE A 426 14.54 -3.26 -4.81
C PHE A 426 14.49 -4.78 -4.98
N THR A 427 13.49 -5.45 -4.40
CA THR A 427 13.30 -6.89 -4.58
C THR A 427 12.36 -7.10 -5.75
N THR A 428 12.91 -7.48 -6.91
CA THR A 428 12.17 -7.48 -8.18
C THR A 428 12.45 -8.72 -9.02
N ILE A 429 11.46 -9.14 -9.81
CA ILE A 429 11.63 -10.14 -10.86
C ILE A 429 11.23 -9.53 -12.21
N THR A 430 12.04 -9.73 -13.22
CA THR A 430 11.75 -9.37 -14.61
C THR A 430 11.83 -10.60 -15.48
N PHE A 431 10.72 -11.00 -16.08
CA PHE A 431 10.69 -12.12 -17.01
C PHE A 431 11.17 -11.69 -18.40
N THR A 432 12.10 -12.46 -18.95
CA THR A 432 12.69 -12.25 -20.29
C THR A 432 12.25 -13.33 -21.29
N ASP A 433 11.40 -14.27 -20.89
CA ASP A 433 10.68 -15.16 -21.79
C ASP A 433 9.21 -15.19 -21.38
N THR A 434 8.31 -14.82 -22.29
CA THR A 434 6.87 -14.75 -22.01
C THR A 434 6.13 -16.06 -22.31
N ALA A 435 6.76 -17.02 -22.97
CA ALA A 435 6.12 -18.28 -23.37
C ALA A 435 5.89 -19.25 -22.20
N GLY A 436 6.65 -19.11 -21.10
CA GLY A 436 6.64 -20.02 -19.95
C GLY A 436 6.41 -19.36 -18.58
N ILE A 437 5.84 -18.16 -18.53
CA ILE A 437 5.63 -17.41 -17.27
C ILE A 437 4.68 -18.18 -16.32
N PRO A 438 5.00 -18.26 -15.01
CA PRO A 438 4.13 -18.86 -14.00
C PRO A 438 2.78 -18.15 -13.88
N LYS A 439 1.72 -18.87 -13.46
CA LYS A 439 0.40 -18.23 -13.19
C LYS A 439 0.47 -17.28 -11.99
N ASP A 440 1.25 -17.66 -10.99
CA ASP A 440 1.55 -16.87 -9.82
C ASP A 440 3.01 -17.05 -9.41
N VAL A 441 3.53 -16.00 -8.78
CA VAL A 441 4.87 -15.98 -8.19
C VAL A 441 4.75 -15.35 -6.81
N MET A 442 5.36 -15.99 -5.82
CA MET A 442 5.36 -15.55 -4.44
C MET A 442 6.79 -15.47 -3.92
N LEU A 443 7.11 -14.40 -3.20
CA LEU A 443 8.30 -14.33 -2.37
C LEU A 443 7.87 -14.27 -0.90
N ASN A 444 8.43 -15.17 -0.08
CA ASN A 444 8.36 -15.07 1.36
C ASN A 444 9.67 -14.50 1.88
N VAL A 445 9.64 -13.24 2.33
CA VAL A 445 10.85 -12.51 2.72
C VAL A 445 10.84 -12.22 4.21
N LEU A 446 11.84 -12.77 4.91
CA LEU A 446 12.00 -12.63 6.35
C LEU A 446 13.37 -11.97 6.62
N PRO A 447 13.40 -10.70 7.06
CA PRO A 447 14.63 -10.02 7.40
C PRO A 447 15.30 -10.67 8.62
N ARG A 448 16.62 -10.54 8.73
CA ARG A 448 17.44 -11.07 9.85
C ARG A 448 17.20 -12.56 10.16
N THR A 449 16.74 -13.31 9.16
CA THR A 449 16.46 -14.75 9.26
C THR A 449 17.44 -15.49 8.37
N ALA A 450 18.07 -16.53 8.92
CA ALA A 450 19.04 -17.32 8.18
C ALA A 450 18.35 -18.12 7.05
N PRO A 451 18.79 -17.99 5.79
CA PRO A 451 18.40 -18.91 4.72
C PRO A 451 18.97 -20.32 4.96
N ASN A 452 18.51 -21.31 4.19
CA ASN A 452 19.12 -22.64 4.18
C ASN A 452 20.63 -22.56 3.86
N SER A 453 21.44 -23.39 4.52
CA SER A 453 22.90 -23.44 4.36
C SER A 453 23.65 -22.13 4.65
N PHE A 454 23.07 -21.28 5.51
CA PHE A 454 23.64 -20.00 5.93
C PHE A 454 24.95 -20.15 6.70
N ASN A 455 25.92 -19.31 6.34
CA ASN A 455 27.16 -19.08 7.06
C ASN A 455 27.31 -17.58 7.37
N ALA A 456 27.33 -17.24 8.66
CA ALA A 456 27.41 -15.85 9.12
C ALA A 456 28.64 -15.09 8.63
N ALA A 457 29.76 -15.78 8.37
CA ALA A 457 31.00 -15.15 7.90
C ALA A 457 30.96 -14.75 6.42
N THR A 458 30.04 -15.34 5.63
CA THR A 458 30.05 -15.18 4.18
C THR A 458 28.71 -14.78 3.58
N ASP A 459 27.60 -14.86 4.33
CA ASP A 459 26.27 -14.76 3.78
C ASP A 459 25.46 -13.61 4.40
N VAL A 460 24.53 -13.05 3.62
CA VAL A 460 23.55 -12.08 4.12
C VAL A 460 22.47 -12.83 4.89
N GLN A 461 22.16 -12.38 6.11
CA GLN A 461 21.15 -12.97 6.97
C GLN A 461 19.74 -12.51 6.58
N ARG A 462 19.31 -12.85 5.37
CA ARG A 462 17.95 -12.58 4.87
C ARG A 462 17.41 -13.83 4.19
N LYS A 463 16.26 -14.31 4.65
CA LYS A 463 15.60 -15.47 4.05
C LYS A 463 14.60 -15.00 3.00
N ILE A 464 14.84 -15.33 1.75
CA ILE A 464 13.94 -15.08 0.62
C ILE A 464 13.58 -16.44 0.04
N THR A 465 12.40 -16.96 0.32
CA THR A 465 11.91 -18.22 -0.27
C THR A 465 11.03 -17.89 -1.46
N ILE A 466 11.32 -18.48 -2.62
CA ILE A 466 10.49 -18.33 -3.81
C ILE A 466 9.45 -19.44 -3.90
N GLY A 467 8.25 -19.08 -4.39
CA GLY A 467 7.19 -20.00 -4.78
C GLY A 467 6.65 -19.65 -6.17
N TYR A 468 6.40 -20.61 -7.05
CA TYR A 468 5.71 -20.36 -8.33
C TYR A 468 4.94 -21.58 -8.84
N SER A 469 3.77 -21.38 -9.44
CA SER A 469 2.98 -22.48 -10.01
C SER A 469 3.17 -22.63 -11.52
N SER A 470 3.18 -23.89 -12.01
CA SER A 470 3.13 -24.20 -13.44
C SER A 470 1.76 -24.77 -13.84
N SER A 471 1.28 -24.43 -15.03
CA SER A 471 -0.07 -24.80 -15.45
C SER A 471 -0.19 -26.04 -16.32
N ILE A 472 0.92 -26.62 -16.80
CA ILE A 472 1.12 -27.92 -17.46
C ILE A 472 2.57 -27.88 -17.96
N GLY A 473 3.38 -28.90 -17.65
CA GLY A 473 4.80 -28.96 -18.02
C GLY A 473 5.74 -28.19 -17.09
N GLN A 474 7.04 -28.47 -17.19
CA GLN A 474 8.08 -27.69 -16.52
C GLN A 474 8.00 -26.24 -17.04
N PRO A 475 7.90 -25.23 -16.17
CA PRO A 475 7.97 -23.84 -16.62
C PRO A 475 9.26 -23.65 -17.41
N ALA A 476 9.19 -22.94 -18.53
CA ALA A 476 10.34 -22.58 -19.35
C ALA A 476 10.43 -21.05 -19.37
N TRP A 477 10.67 -20.46 -18.20
CA TRP A 477 10.91 -19.02 -18.09
C TRP A 477 12.40 -18.74 -17.89
N SER A 478 12.82 -17.57 -18.34
CA SER A 478 14.09 -16.95 -17.97
C SER A 478 13.79 -15.61 -17.31
N ALA A 479 14.52 -15.28 -16.26
CA ALA A 479 14.29 -14.07 -15.49
C ALA A 479 15.57 -13.38 -15.02
N THR A 480 15.43 -12.09 -14.76
CA THR A 480 16.35 -11.30 -13.94
C THR A 480 15.75 -11.13 -12.56
N LEU A 481 16.49 -11.54 -11.52
CA LEU A 481 16.09 -11.40 -10.12
C LEU A 481 17.00 -10.39 -9.45
N ARG A 482 16.39 -9.40 -8.79
CA ARG A 482 17.06 -8.49 -7.88
C ARG A 482 16.61 -8.79 -6.46
N ALA A 483 17.57 -8.97 -5.55
CA ALA A 483 17.32 -9.21 -4.14
C ALA A 483 17.78 -8.00 -3.32
N GLY A 484 16.82 -7.26 -2.74
CA GLY A 484 17.08 -6.15 -1.84
C GLY A 484 17.25 -6.63 -0.40
N PHE A 485 18.27 -6.13 0.31
CA PHE A 485 18.59 -6.46 1.70
C PHE A 485 19.13 -5.21 2.43
N ARG A 486 19.01 -5.18 3.76
CA ARG A 486 19.48 -4.08 4.60
C ARG A 486 20.94 -4.24 4.97
N LEU A 487 21.64 -3.14 5.19
CA LEU A 487 23.07 -3.16 5.53
C LEU A 487 23.36 -4.02 6.74
N GLU A 488 22.52 -3.96 7.79
CA GLU A 488 22.74 -4.74 9.01
C GLU A 488 22.70 -6.25 8.79
N GLU A 489 22.00 -6.72 7.76
CA GLU A 489 21.88 -8.14 7.44
C GLU A 489 23.18 -8.70 6.86
N SER A 490 24.14 -7.83 6.52
CA SER A 490 25.45 -8.18 5.97
C SER A 490 26.63 -7.89 6.92
N ARG A 491 26.37 -7.40 8.15
CA ARG A 491 27.45 -6.99 9.08
C ARG A 491 28.29 -8.16 9.63
N GLY A 492 27.82 -9.40 9.50
CA GLY A 492 28.56 -10.61 9.89
C GLY A 492 29.68 -11.00 8.93
N LEU A 493 29.72 -10.43 7.72
CA LEU A 493 30.72 -10.76 6.70
C LEU A 493 32.15 -10.50 7.22
N SER A 494 33.02 -11.49 7.10
CA SER A 494 34.39 -11.44 7.63
C SER A 494 35.40 -12.19 6.73
N GLY A 495 36.69 -12.02 7.04
CA GLY A 495 37.78 -12.62 6.25
C GLY A 495 37.88 -12.04 4.84
N LEU A 496 37.84 -12.90 3.82
CA LEU A 496 37.88 -12.50 2.41
C LEU A 496 36.49 -12.11 1.85
N ALA A 497 35.40 -12.35 2.59
CA ALA A 497 34.06 -12.05 2.13
C ALA A 497 33.81 -10.53 2.09
N ARG A 498 33.34 -10.01 0.95
CA ARG A 498 33.02 -8.58 0.78
C ARG A 498 31.69 -8.42 0.06
N LEU A 499 30.96 -7.35 0.39
CA LEU A 499 29.70 -6.98 -0.29
C LEU A 499 29.85 -6.95 -1.82
N ALA A 500 30.99 -6.47 -2.32
CA ALA A 500 31.31 -6.42 -3.74
C ALA A 500 31.28 -7.80 -4.44
N GLY A 501 31.48 -8.87 -3.67
CA GLY A 501 31.53 -10.25 -4.15
C GLY A 501 30.22 -11.03 -4.04
N LEU A 502 29.15 -10.39 -3.57
CA LEU A 502 27.86 -11.05 -3.38
C LEU A 502 27.34 -11.69 -4.67
N ARG A 503 27.04 -12.98 -4.63
CA ARG A 503 26.37 -13.72 -5.70
C ARG A 503 25.12 -14.41 -5.14
N THR A 504 24.22 -14.79 -6.04
CA THR A 504 22.99 -15.50 -5.69
C THR A 504 23.14 -17.00 -5.86
N TYR A 505 22.64 -17.76 -4.90
CA TYR A 505 22.65 -19.22 -4.91
C TYR A 505 21.23 -19.72 -4.64
N ASN A 506 20.86 -20.81 -5.30
CA ASN A 506 19.71 -21.62 -4.94
C ASN A 506 20.12 -22.50 -3.76
N ALA A 507 19.48 -22.31 -2.61
CA ALA A 507 19.73 -23.04 -1.37
C ALA A 507 18.50 -23.89 -0.98
N PRO A 508 18.35 -25.08 -1.59
CA PRO A 508 17.32 -26.04 -1.17
C PRO A 508 17.61 -26.55 0.25
N ARG A 509 16.58 -27.07 0.92
CA ARG A 509 16.68 -27.48 2.33
C ARG A 509 17.65 -28.64 2.60
N PHE A 510 17.76 -29.56 1.64
CA PHE A 510 18.51 -30.83 1.81
C PHE A 510 19.57 -31.05 0.73
N ALA A 511 20.04 -30.00 0.08
CA ALA A 511 21.10 -30.09 -0.93
C ALA A 511 22.06 -28.91 -0.83
N THR A 512 23.28 -29.13 -1.31
CA THR A 512 24.33 -28.11 -1.33
C THR A 512 23.88 -26.93 -2.18
N PRO A 513 24.05 -25.67 -1.71
CA PRO A 513 23.71 -24.51 -2.52
C PRO A 513 24.46 -24.51 -3.84
N ASN A 514 23.73 -24.31 -4.94
CA ASN A 514 24.31 -24.09 -6.26
C ASN A 514 24.17 -22.63 -6.64
N ARG A 515 25.21 -22.05 -7.24
CA ARG A 515 25.14 -20.68 -7.77
C ARG A 515 24.09 -20.63 -8.87
N ILE A 516 23.37 -19.52 -8.97
CA ILE A 516 22.36 -19.31 -10.02
C ILE A 516 22.52 -17.95 -10.69
N GLY A 517 22.11 -17.89 -11.96
CA GLY A 517 22.17 -16.70 -12.78
C GLY A 517 23.61 -16.28 -13.12
N ARG A 518 23.69 -15.26 -13.98
CA ARG A 518 24.90 -14.74 -14.60
C ARG A 518 24.88 -13.22 -14.64
N ASN A 519 26.01 -12.59 -15.01
CA ASN A 519 26.12 -11.14 -15.26
C ASN A 519 25.56 -10.28 -14.10
N TYR A 520 26.19 -10.42 -12.93
CA TYR A 520 25.73 -9.81 -11.68
C TYR A 520 25.92 -8.29 -11.65
N ARG A 521 24.88 -7.56 -11.23
CA ARG A 521 24.93 -6.13 -10.91
C ARG A 521 24.62 -5.89 -9.43
N ARG A 522 25.14 -4.81 -8.86
CA ARG A 522 25.00 -4.51 -7.43
C ARG A 522 24.89 -3.01 -7.20
N GLN A 523 24.12 -2.60 -6.19
CA GLN A 523 24.21 -1.29 -5.55
C GLN A 523 24.58 -1.52 -4.10
N LEU A 524 25.74 -1.01 -3.70
CA LEU A 524 26.35 -1.30 -2.39
C LEU A 524 26.73 -0.02 -1.65
N ASP A 525 26.10 1.10 -2.01
CA ASP A 525 26.25 2.34 -1.27
C ASP A 525 25.67 2.17 0.14
N THR A 526 26.56 2.15 1.12
CA THR A 526 26.21 1.92 2.53
C THR A 526 25.49 3.09 3.18
N THR A 527 25.28 4.20 2.46
CA THR A 527 24.43 5.31 2.89
C THR A 527 22.95 5.08 2.59
N CYS A 528 22.62 4.05 1.80
CA CYS A 528 21.24 3.70 1.45
C CYS A 528 20.65 2.68 2.44
N GLU A 529 19.37 2.80 2.74
CA GLU A 529 18.63 1.89 3.64
C GLU A 529 18.60 0.44 3.12
N PHE A 530 18.44 0.27 1.80
CA PHE A 530 18.52 -1.01 1.11
C PHE A 530 19.68 -1.04 0.12
N LEU A 531 20.40 -2.16 0.15
CA LEU A 531 21.39 -2.57 -0.84
C LEU A 531 20.75 -3.67 -1.70
N TRP A 532 21.32 -3.95 -2.87
CA TRP A 532 20.82 -5.05 -3.70
C TRP A 532 21.87 -5.71 -4.57
N VAL A 533 21.60 -6.98 -4.91
CA VAL A 533 22.30 -7.75 -5.94
C VAL A 533 21.28 -8.25 -6.98
N GLU A 534 21.63 -8.11 -8.25
CA GLU A 534 20.85 -8.54 -9.40
C GLU A 534 21.59 -9.65 -10.13
N ALA A 535 20.89 -10.74 -10.45
CA ALA A 535 21.36 -11.87 -11.23
C ALA A 535 20.45 -12.08 -12.44
N ARG A 536 21.03 -12.38 -13.60
CA ARG A 536 20.32 -12.50 -14.89
C ARG A 536 20.31 -13.92 -15.40
N GLY A 537 19.35 -14.25 -16.27
CA GLY A 537 19.29 -15.56 -16.91
C GLY A 537 18.97 -16.70 -15.96
N ILE A 538 18.24 -16.42 -14.88
CA ILE A 538 17.78 -17.46 -13.95
C ILE A 538 16.68 -18.26 -14.64
N THR A 539 16.77 -19.57 -14.55
CA THR A 539 15.78 -20.52 -15.06
C THR A 539 15.13 -21.27 -13.90
N PRO A 540 14.02 -22.00 -14.12
CA PRO A 540 13.40 -22.82 -13.07
C PRO A 540 14.17 -24.12 -12.77
N ALA A 541 15.08 -24.55 -13.64
CA ALA A 541 15.88 -25.77 -13.47
C ALA A 541 17.27 -25.64 -14.12
N GLY A 542 18.14 -26.63 -13.88
CA GLY A 542 19.49 -26.70 -14.42
C GLY A 542 20.55 -25.97 -13.58
N PRO A 543 21.77 -25.77 -14.12
CA PRO A 543 22.87 -25.15 -13.40
C PRO A 543 22.58 -23.72 -12.90
N ASP A 544 21.77 -22.97 -13.65
CA ASP A 544 21.32 -21.61 -13.31
C ASP A 544 19.93 -21.60 -12.64
N GLY A 545 19.45 -22.77 -12.21
CA GLY A 545 18.08 -23.03 -11.79
C GLY A 545 17.75 -22.59 -10.36
N LEU A 546 16.70 -21.80 -10.19
CA LEU A 546 16.07 -21.49 -8.91
C LEU A 546 14.83 -22.37 -8.71
N LEU A 547 14.95 -23.38 -7.84
CA LEU A 547 13.89 -24.37 -7.63
C LEU A 547 12.74 -23.76 -6.80
N ASP A 548 11.52 -24.20 -7.09
CA ASP A 548 10.34 -23.88 -6.30
C ASP A 548 10.52 -24.31 -4.83
N GLY A 549 10.19 -23.42 -3.89
CA GLY A 549 10.35 -23.66 -2.45
C GLY A 549 11.78 -23.53 -1.90
N SER A 550 12.78 -23.24 -2.73
CA SER A 550 14.15 -22.98 -2.27
C SER A 550 14.33 -21.58 -1.70
N ASP A 551 15.33 -21.46 -0.81
CA ASP A 551 15.80 -20.15 -0.36
C ASP A 551 16.79 -19.57 -1.37
N LEU A 552 16.69 -18.27 -1.62
CA LEU A 552 17.73 -17.49 -2.28
C LEU A 552 18.80 -17.14 -1.23
N LEU A 553 20.01 -17.64 -1.44
CA LEU A 553 21.15 -17.38 -0.59
C LEU A 553 22.05 -16.33 -1.24
N LEU A 554 22.31 -15.23 -0.54
CA LEU A 554 23.25 -14.19 -0.97
C LEU A 554 24.59 -14.43 -0.28
N ARG A 555 25.61 -14.84 -1.03
CA ARG A 555 26.91 -15.25 -0.51
C ARG A 555 28.04 -14.45 -1.12
N ALA A 556 28.87 -13.86 -0.27
CA ALA A 556 30.02 -13.01 -0.55
C ALA A 556 31.36 -13.76 -0.51
N ALA A 557 31.35 -15.08 -0.30
CA ALA A 557 32.55 -15.91 -0.28
C ALA A 557 33.31 -15.91 -1.63
N PRO A 558 34.62 -16.22 -1.61
CA PRO A 558 35.32 -16.73 -2.79
C PRO A 558 34.45 -17.72 -3.56
N ALA A 559 34.10 -17.40 -4.81
CA ALA A 559 33.42 -18.37 -5.65
C ALA A 559 34.41 -19.02 -6.61
N ARG A 560 34.05 -20.22 -7.05
CA ARG A 560 34.73 -20.89 -8.16
C ARG A 560 34.19 -20.33 -9.47
N VAL A 561 35.01 -19.63 -10.23
CA VAL A 561 34.70 -19.09 -11.56
C VAL A 561 35.41 -19.94 -12.60
N ILE A 562 34.72 -20.41 -13.64
CA ILE A 562 35.27 -21.34 -14.63
C ILE A 562 35.24 -20.69 -16.00
N THR A 563 36.28 -20.86 -16.81
CA THR A 563 36.30 -20.40 -18.21
C THR A 563 35.30 -21.19 -19.06
N ALA A 564 34.54 -20.50 -19.91
CA ALA A 564 33.60 -21.10 -20.86
C ALA A 564 34.13 -21.16 -22.30
N ARG A 565 35.14 -20.35 -22.63
CA ARG A 565 35.78 -20.27 -23.94
C ARG A 565 37.15 -19.59 -23.82
N ASP A 566 37.92 -19.67 -24.89
CA ASP A 566 39.14 -18.89 -25.08
C ASP A 566 38.82 -17.38 -25.08
N GLY A 567 39.48 -16.58 -24.22
CA GLY A 567 39.23 -15.13 -24.15
C GLY A 567 40.05 -14.38 -23.09
N ARG A 568 39.89 -13.05 -23.02
CA ARG A 568 40.61 -12.25 -22.03
C ARG A 568 40.09 -12.44 -20.60
N TRP A 569 40.96 -12.26 -19.60
CA TRP A 569 40.57 -12.25 -18.19
C TRP A 569 39.49 -11.22 -17.88
N SER A 570 39.66 -10.00 -18.40
CA SER A 570 38.69 -8.91 -18.22
C SER A 570 37.40 -9.10 -19.01
N ASN A 571 37.39 -9.97 -20.03
CA ASN A 571 36.22 -10.17 -20.89
C ASN A 571 35.19 -11.06 -20.16
N PRO A 572 33.99 -10.54 -19.83
CA PRO A 572 32.96 -11.33 -19.16
C PRO A 572 32.64 -12.62 -19.92
N ARG A 573 32.64 -12.60 -21.26
CA ARG A 573 32.29 -13.76 -22.11
C ARG A 573 33.28 -14.92 -22.05
N THR A 574 34.48 -14.70 -21.52
CA THR A 574 35.49 -15.73 -21.25
C THR A 574 35.04 -16.66 -20.12
N TRP A 575 34.27 -16.12 -19.17
CA TRP A 575 33.87 -16.81 -17.96
C TRP A 575 32.44 -17.32 -18.07
N LEU A 576 32.18 -18.50 -17.53
CA LEU A 576 30.84 -19.10 -17.50
C LEU A 576 29.82 -18.19 -16.80
N ASP A 577 30.29 -17.42 -15.82
CA ASP A 577 29.49 -16.49 -15.01
C ASP A 577 29.14 -15.19 -15.75
N GLU A 578 29.72 -14.97 -16.93
CA GLU A 578 29.69 -13.68 -17.63
C GLU A 578 30.14 -12.53 -16.72
N SER A 579 31.19 -12.75 -15.94
CA SER A 579 31.81 -11.74 -15.06
C SER A 579 33.30 -12.03 -14.86
N GLU A 580 34.12 -10.97 -14.87
CA GLU A 580 35.53 -11.04 -14.49
C GLU A 580 35.69 -11.62 -13.07
N PRO A 581 36.58 -12.60 -12.85
CA PRO A 581 36.86 -13.13 -11.53
C PRO A 581 37.43 -12.04 -10.62
N LEU A 582 37.01 -12.07 -9.37
CA LEU A 582 37.37 -11.07 -8.38
C LEU A 582 38.65 -11.50 -7.65
N PRO A 583 39.41 -10.57 -7.04
CA PRO A 583 40.70 -10.89 -6.41
C PRO A 583 40.68 -11.89 -5.25
N TYR A 584 39.50 -12.29 -4.82
CA TYR A 584 39.26 -13.27 -3.74
C TYR A 584 38.62 -14.56 -4.26
N ASP A 585 38.35 -14.69 -5.55
CA ASP A 585 37.76 -15.91 -6.13
C ASP A 585 38.79 -17.04 -6.30
N THR A 586 38.28 -18.21 -6.68
CA THR A 586 39.07 -19.28 -7.30
C THR A 586 38.73 -19.32 -8.79
N ALA A 587 39.65 -18.97 -9.67
CA ALA A 587 39.48 -19.10 -11.11
C ALA A 587 39.96 -20.48 -11.59
N VAL A 588 39.16 -21.18 -12.37
CA VAL A 588 39.53 -22.44 -13.04
C VAL A 588 39.58 -22.21 -14.53
N VAL A 589 40.79 -22.35 -15.07
CA VAL A 589 41.16 -22.10 -16.45
C VAL A 589 41.22 -23.45 -17.18
N LEU A 590 40.21 -23.68 -18.02
CA LEU A 590 40.05 -24.86 -18.89
C LEU A 590 40.22 -24.54 -20.38
N HIS A 591 40.42 -23.26 -20.68
CA HIS A 591 40.64 -22.66 -21.99
C HIS A 591 41.83 -21.72 -21.90
N ASN A 592 42.29 -21.17 -23.01
CA ASN A 592 43.30 -20.13 -22.99
C ASN A 592 42.72 -18.81 -22.47
N VAL A 593 43.39 -18.25 -21.47
CA VAL A 593 43.02 -16.97 -20.86
C VAL A 593 44.18 -16.01 -20.96
N TRP A 594 43.91 -14.89 -21.64
CA TRP A 594 44.87 -13.82 -21.88
C TRP A 594 44.74 -12.75 -20.78
N VAL A 595 45.86 -12.41 -20.14
CA VAL A 595 45.91 -11.44 -19.05
C VAL A 595 46.85 -10.29 -19.42
N GLY A 596 46.35 -9.05 -19.30
CA GLY A 596 47.19 -7.84 -19.35
C GLY A 596 47.47 -7.27 -20.76
N PHE A 597 46.87 -7.82 -21.81
CA PHE A 597 46.99 -7.31 -23.18
C PHE A 597 45.73 -7.53 -24.01
N VAL A 598 45.54 -6.71 -25.06
CA VAL A 598 44.33 -6.71 -25.89
C VAL A 598 44.40 -7.70 -27.05
N ARG A 599 43.23 -8.12 -27.55
CA ARG A 599 43.04 -9.00 -28.72
C ARG A 599 42.29 -8.23 -29.82
N PRO A 600 42.96 -7.47 -30.72
CA PRO A 600 42.26 -6.65 -31.72
C PRO A 600 41.41 -7.49 -32.69
N ALA A 601 40.17 -7.06 -32.95
CA ALA A 601 39.25 -7.75 -33.88
C ALA A 601 39.82 -7.82 -35.30
N ALA A 602 40.62 -6.82 -35.70
CA ALA A 602 41.30 -6.76 -37.00
C ALA A 602 42.21 -7.97 -37.28
N ASN A 603 42.65 -8.68 -36.23
CA ASN A 603 43.50 -9.86 -36.34
C ASN A 603 42.69 -11.19 -36.32
N GLY A 604 41.35 -11.15 -36.32
CA GLY A 604 40.49 -12.35 -36.21
C GLY A 604 40.19 -12.83 -34.79
N TRP A 605 40.38 -11.99 -33.78
CA TRP A 605 40.24 -12.33 -32.35
C TRP A 605 38.98 -11.71 -31.71
N ASP A 606 38.78 -11.86 -30.40
CA ASP A 606 37.55 -11.46 -29.68
C ASP A 606 37.29 -9.94 -29.59
N GLY A 607 38.25 -9.09 -29.97
CA GLY A 607 38.06 -7.64 -30.08
C GLY A 607 37.92 -6.91 -28.74
N TYR A 608 38.09 -7.59 -27.61
CA TYR A 608 37.75 -7.03 -26.30
C TYR A 608 38.86 -6.12 -25.76
N ALA A 609 38.62 -4.81 -25.78
CA ALA A 609 39.61 -3.78 -25.45
C ALA A 609 39.52 -3.22 -24.01
N VAL A 610 38.57 -3.68 -23.18
CA VAL A 610 38.41 -3.16 -21.80
C VAL A 610 39.54 -3.69 -20.91
N ALA A 611 40.15 -2.80 -20.11
CA ALA A 611 41.17 -3.17 -19.13
C ALA A 611 40.60 -4.08 -18.03
N GLU A 612 41.46 -4.89 -17.42
CA GLU A 612 41.16 -5.64 -16.21
C GLU A 612 40.70 -4.69 -15.10
N ARG A 613 39.58 -5.01 -14.45
CA ARG A 613 39.04 -4.18 -13.35
C ARG A 613 39.96 -4.19 -12.14
N TYR A 614 40.77 -5.24 -12.01
CA TYR A 614 41.75 -5.42 -10.94
C TYR A 614 43.14 -5.64 -11.54
N PRO A 615 43.75 -4.60 -12.13
CA PRO A 615 45.03 -4.72 -12.84
C PRO A 615 46.20 -5.11 -11.90
N HIS A 616 46.00 -4.98 -10.58
CA HIS A 616 46.99 -5.31 -9.56
C HIS A 616 46.73 -6.64 -8.85
N ALA A 617 45.64 -7.36 -9.17
CA ALA A 617 45.33 -8.66 -8.57
C ALA A 617 44.30 -9.44 -9.40
N LEU A 618 44.69 -10.61 -9.88
CA LEU A 618 43.77 -11.66 -10.36
C LEU A 618 43.15 -12.40 -9.16
N ALA A 619 42.46 -13.52 -9.41
CA ALA A 619 41.83 -14.33 -8.38
C ALA A 619 42.83 -14.83 -7.31
N ALA A 620 42.36 -15.00 -6.07
CA ALA A 620 43.18 -15.47 -4.95
C ALA A 620 43.68 -16.90 -5.15
N ARG A 621 42.95 -17.72 -5.91
CA ARG A 621 43.46 -19.00 -6.40
C ARG A 621 43.21 -19.12 -7.89
N VAL A 622 44.20 -19.51 -8.66
CA VAL A 622 44.06 -19.79 -10.09
C VAL A 622 44.49 -21.22 -10.34
N ILE A 623 43.60 -22.02 -10.93
CA ILE A 623 43.85 -23.41 -11.30
C ILE A 623 43.83 -23.48 -12.81
N VAL A 624 44.99 -23.74 -13.43
CA VAL A 624 45.09 -24.03 -14.86
C VAL A 624 45.08 -25.54 -15.03
N ASP A 625 43.98 -26.07 -15.51
CA ASP A 625 43.81 -27.51 -15.70
C ASP A 625 43.83 -27.83 -17.20
N HIS A 626 44.97 -28.35 -17.64
CA HIS A 626 45.21 -28.79 -19.01
C HIS A 626 45.33 -30.32 -19.10
N SER A 627 44.78 -31.06 -18.12
CA SER A 627 44.75 -32.52 -18.13
C SER A 627 43.80 -33.09 -19.20
N ILE A 628 42.80 -32.31 -19.61
CA ILE A 628 41.74 -32.72 -20.55
C ILE A 628 41.52 -31.74 -21.71
N SER A 629 42.28 -30.64 -21.76
CA SER A 629 42.20 -29.60 -22.80
C SER A 629 43.54 -28.88 -22.98
N ASP A 630 43.67 -28.12 -24.06
CA ASP A 630 44.79 -27.19 -24.23
C ASP A 630 44.49 -25.86 -23.49
N ALA A 631 44.47 -25.91 -22.15
CA ALA A 631 44.23 -24.75 -21.30
C ALA A 631 45.54 -24.05 -20.92
N ALA A 632 45.57 -22.73 -21.04
CA ALA A 632 46.70 -21.92 -20.59
C ALA A 632 46.29 -20.59 -19.96
N LEU A 633 47.10 -20.15 -19.00
CA LEU A 633 47.09 -18.77 -18.52
C LEU A 633 48.27 -18.04 -19.15
N ILE A 634 47.97 -17.02 -19.95
CA ILE A 634 48.94 -16.38 -20.85
C ILE A 634 49.12 -14.91 -20.46
N PHE A 635 50.35 -14.55 -20.13
CA PHE A 635 50.76 -13.17 -19.83
C PHE A 635 51.61 -12.60 -20.96
N GLY A 636 51.33 -11.37 -21.35
CA GLY A 636 52.06 -10.62 -22.36
C GLY A 636 51.89 -9.11 -22.18
N ALA A 637 52.73 -8.32 -22.84
CA ALA A 637 52.63 -6.86 -22.83
C ALA A 637 52.41 -6.35 -24.25
N ASP A 638 51.38 -5.53 -24.46
CA ASP A 638 51.10 -4.89 -25.74
C ASP A 638 51.75 -3.49 -25.77
N SER A 639 52.60 -3.25 -26.77
CA SER A 639 53.21 -1.93 -26.99
C SER A 639 52.34 -0.99 -27.84
N THR A 640 51.16 -1.42 -28.30
CA THR A 640 50.31 -0.68 -29.26
C THR A 640 49.17 0.13 -28.65
N VAL A 641 48.96 0.07 -27.32
CA VAL A 641 48.00 0.93 -26.61
C VAL A 641 48.71 1.66 -25.48
N PRO A 642 49.05 2.95 -25.61
CA PRO A 642 49.41 3.76 -24.46
C PRO A 642 48.12 4.02 -23.67
N SER A 643 47.79 3.15 -22.74
CA SER A 643 46.74 3.40 -21.76
C SER A 643 47.39 3.97 -20.51
N ALA A 644 47.08 5.22 -20.17
CA ALA A 644 47.51 5.84 -18.92
C ALA A 644 47.02 5.08 -17.66
N ASP A 645 46.09 4.13 -17.81
CA ASP A 645 45.44 3.41 -16.71
C ASP A 645 45.41 1.88 -16.91
N GLY A 646 46.14 1.35 -17.90
CA GLY A 646 46.16 -0.06 -18.29
C GLY A 646 47.57 -0.61 -18.25
N LEU A 647 48.23 -0.50 -17.11
CA LEU A 647 49.56 -1.04 -16.90
C LEU A 647 49.52 -1.88 -15.63
N PHE A 648 49.89 -3.15 -15.75
CA PHE A 648 50.44 -3.91 -14.63
C PHE A 648 51.58 -3.06 -14.06
N ILE A 649 51.34 -2.28 -13.00
CA ILE A 649 52.35 -1.42 -12.38
C ILE A 649 53.38 -2.32 -11.70
N ILE A 650 54.44 -2.61 -12.46
CA ILE A 650 55.84 -2.27 -12.17
C ILE A 650 56.11 -2.06 -10.67
N GLY A 651 56.67 -3.08 -10.01
CA GLY A 651 57.46 -2.87 -8.81
C GLY A 651 58.65 -1.98 -9.16
N GLY A 652 58.52 -0.69 -8.87
CA GLY A 652 59.54 0.33 -9.05
C GLY A 652 59.29 1.48 -8.08
N ALA A 653 59.87 1.35 -6.88
CA ALA A 653 60.10 2.42 -5.90
C ALA A 653 58.88 3.27 -5.47
N SER A 654 57.98 2.69 -4.68
CA SER A 654 57.36 3.27 -3.47
C SER A 654 56.24 2.33 -3.00
N ASP A 655 56.14 2.11 -1.70
CA ASP A 655 55.39 1.03 -1.05
C ASP A 655 53.93 0.88 -1.52
N TYR A 656 53.69 -0.07 -2.44
CA TYR A 656 52.36 -0.58 -2.76
C TYR A 656 52.42 -2.12 -2.91
N LEU A 657 51.77 -2.82 -1.99
CA LEU A 657 51.60 -4.28 -1.97
C LEU A 657 50.63 -4.71 -3.09
N ALA A 658 51.16 -5.12 -4.24
CA ALA A 658 50.39 -5.74 -5.32
C ALA A 658 50.93 -7.14 -5.61
N THR A 659 50.07 -8.16 -5.47
CA THR A 659 50.37 -9.55 -5.86
C THR A 659 49.54 -9.89 -7.10
N THR A 660 50.17 -10.40 -8.17
CA THR A 660 49.51 -10.70 -9.46
C THR A 660 48.35 -11.67 -9.29
N LEU A 661 48.44 -12.63 -8.36
CA LEU A 661 47.30 -13.34 -7.79
C LEU A 661 46.97 -12.70 -6.44
N GLY A 662 45.70 -12.54 -6.07
CA GLY A 662 45.30 -11.80 -4.85
C GLY A 662 46.08 -12.16 -3.58
N ARG A 663 46.07 -11.29 -2.56
CA ARG A 663 46.88 -11.45 -1.33
C ARG A 663 46.75 -12.86 -0.73
N GLY A 664 47.86 -13.59 -0.56
CA GLY A 664 47.84 -15.02 -0.19
C GLY A 664 47.71 -15.98 -1.37
N GLY A 665 48.02 -15.52 -2.59
CA GLY A 665 47.59 -16.13 -3.83
C GLY A 665 48.21 -17.50 -4.14
N GLU A 666 47.38 -18.46 -4.54
CA GLU A 666 47.79 -19.79 -4.97
C GLU A 666 47.63 -19.97 -6.49
N LEU A 667 48.70 -20.34 -7.17
CA LEU A 667 48.67 -20.82 -8.56
C LEU A 667 48.84 -22.32 -8.58
N GLU A 668 47.87 -23.03 -9.16
CA GLU A 668 47.92 -24.47 -9.36
C GLU A 668 47.87 -24.77 -10.85
N ILE A 669 48.81 -25.58 -11.33
CA ILE A 669 48.89 -26.01 -12.73
C ILE A 669 48.81 -27.53 -12.75
N ILE A 670 47.77 -28.04 -13.42
CA ILE A 670 47.38 -29.45 -13.41
C ILE A 670 47.40 -30.00 -14.84
N GLY A 671 48.06 -31.14 -15.02
CA GLY A 671 48.12 -31.88 -16.29
C GLY A 671 49.55 -32.23 -16.66
N CYS A 672 49.89 -33.51 -16.67
CA CYS A 672 51.20 -33.98 -17.15
C CYS A 672 51.02 -34.54 -18.56
N ASP A 673 51.18 -33.70 -19.59
CA ASP A 673 51.30 -34.20 -20.96
C ASP A 673 52.77 -34.30 -21.32
N THR A 674 53.24 -35.54 -21.52
CA THR A 674 54.63 -35.87 -21.91
C THR A 674 54.78 -36.11 -23.41
N LEU A 675 53.70 -36.05 -24.20
CA LEU A 675 53.67 -36.39 -25.62
C LEU A 675 53.95 -35.21 -26.55
N ARG A 676 54.00 -33.99 -26.01
CA ARG A 676 54.34 -32.78 -26.76
C ARG A 676 55.49 -32.04 -26.06
N SER A 677 56.25 -31.24 -26.81
CA SER A 677 57.35 -30.44 -26.26
C SER A 677 56.92 -28.98 -26.07
N PRO A 678 57.33 -28.31 -24.98
CA PRO A 678 57.16 -26.86 -24.86
C PRO A 678 57.95 -26.13 -25.96
N ARG A 679 57.51 -24.93 -26.33
CA ARG A 679 58.25 -24.05 -27.26
C ARG A 679 59.62 -23.69 -26.69
N GLU A 680 60.64 -23.81 -27.53
CA GLU A 680 62.05 -23.60 -27.18
C GLU A 680 62.41 -22.11 -27.02
N SER A 681 61.63 -21.18 -27.60
CA SER A 681 61.84 -19.73 -27.47
C SER A 681 60.54 -18.94 -27.28
N LEU A 682 60.52 -18.06 -26.28
CA LEU A 682 59.45 -17.09 -26.05
C LEU A 682 60.00 -15.65 -26.14
N SER A 683 60.18 -15.14 -27.36
CA SER A 683 60.63 -13.77 -27.60
C SER A 683 59.48 -12.77 -27.78
N ARG A 684 59.79 -11.46 -27.80
CA ARG A 684 58.84 -10.41 -28.20
C ARG A 684 58.28 -10.66 -29.60
N VAL A 685 59.13 -11.11 -30.52
CA VAL A 685 58.73 -11.44 -31.90
C VAL A 685 57.78 -12.63 -31.90
N ASP A 686 58.00 -13.61 -31.01
CA ASP A 686 57.11 -14.76 -30.86
C ASP A 686 55.77 -14.35 -30.25
N PHE A 687 55.75 -13.41 -29.31
CA PHE A 687 54.51 -12.82 -28.78
C PHE A 687 53.73 -12.06 -29.86
N GLU A 688 54.41 -11.18 -30.61
CA GLU A 688 53.78 -10.41 -31.68
C GLU A 688 53.28 -11.32 -32.82
N ARG A 689 54.01 -12.41 -33.12
CA ARG A 689 53.58 -13.47 -34.03
C ARG A 689 52.37 -14.22 -33.48
N PHE A 690 52.44 -14.62 -32.22
CA PHE A 690 51.37 -15.28 -31.48
C PHE A 690 50.11 -14.42 -31.46
N ALA A 691 50.23 -13.09 -31.28
CA ALA A 691 49.13 -12.13 -31.21
C ALA A 691 48.59 -11.68 -32.60
N ARG A 692 49.37 -11.80 -33.68
CA ARG A 692 49.00 -11.32 -35.03
C ARG A 692 48.62 -12.41 -36.04
N MET A 693 49.24 -13.60 -36.02
CA MET A 693 49.18 -14.55 -37.15
C MET A 693 48.13 -15.66 -37.03
N THR A 694 47.21 -15.60 -36.08
CA THR A 694 46.30 -16.74 -35.80
C THR A 694 44.92 -16.50 -36.41
N THR A 695 44.77 -16.77 -37.69
CA THR A 695 43.45 -16.96 -38.30
C THR A 695 43.18 -18.45 -38.53
N ALA A 696 41.93 -18.84 -38.25
CA ALA A 696 41.23 -20.11 -38.54
C ALA A 696 41.57 -21.43 -37.80
N ALA A 697 42.64 -21.53 -37.00
CA ALA A 697 42.77 -22.58 -35.98
C ALA A 697 43.69 -22.06 -34.86
N GLU A 698 43.11 -21.71 -33.71
CA GLU A 698 43.84 -21.05 -32.62
C GLU A 698 45.04 -21.93 -32.16
N PRO A 699 46.29 -21.41 -32.10
CA PRO A 699 47.38 -22.14 -31.46
C PRO A 699 47.08 -22.18 -29.97
N LYS A 700 46.73 -23.36 -29.48
CA LYS A 700 46.46 -23.52 -28.07
C LYS A 700 47.75 -23.76 -27.31
N GLU A 701 48.04 -22.88 -26.36
CA GLU A 701 49.13 -23.08 -25.41
C GLU A 701 48.67 -23.98 -24.26
N ARG A 702 49.61 -24.38 -23.39
CA ARG A 702 49.31 -25.23 -22.23
C ARG A 702 50.03 -24.75 -20.98
N GLY A 703 49.33 -24.80 -19.85
CA GLY A 703 49.89 -24.43 -18.55
C GLY A 703 50.08 -22.93 -18.38
N LEU A 704 51.22 -22.49 -17.86
CA LEU A 704 51.52 -21.07 -17.65
C LEU A 704 52.49 -20.57 -18.71
N VAL A 705 52.12 -19.53 -19.46
CA VAL A 705 52.98 -18.89 -20.47
C VAL A 705 53.20 -17.42 -20.13
N ILE A 706 54.47 -17.02 -20.00
CA ILE A 706 54.88 -15.63 -19.74
C ILE A 706 55.84 -15.22 -20.86
N PHE A 707 55.38 -14.40 -21.80
CA PHE A 707 56.20 -13.94 -22.93
C PHE A 707 57.21 -12.86 -22.53
N ALA A 708 58.40 -12.85 -23.17
CA ALA A 708 59.34 -11.74 -23.06
C ALA A 708 58.81 -10.52 -23.84
N ALA A 709 58.40 -9.49 -23.13
CA ALA A 709 58.07 -8.18 -23.70
C ALA A 709 58.61 -7.08 -22.76
N GLU A 710 58.92 -5.89 -23.27
CA GLU A 710 59.31 -4.74 -22.46
C GLU A 710 58.08 -3.82 -22.29
N PRO A 711 57.70 -3.43 -21.06
CA PRO A 711 58.30 -3.81 -19.77
C PRO A 711 58.05 -5.29 -19.41
N ARG A 712 59.04 -5.93 -18.78
CA ARG A 712 59.02 -7.38 -18.45
C ARG A 712 57.80 -7.75 -17.59
N PRO A 713 56.87 -8.60 -18.07
CA PRO A 713 55.74 -9.04 -17.26
C PRO A 713 56.26 -9.79 -16.03
N THR A 714 55.78 -9.39 -14.86
CA THR A 714 56.08 -10.04 -13.59
C THR A 714 54.83 -10.71 -13.04
N VAL A 715 54.88 -12.02 -12.85
CA VAL A 715 53.86 -12.83 -12.19
C VAL A 715 54.36 -13.14 -10.78
N ARG A 716 53.64 -12.65 -9.76
CA ARG A 716 53.92 -12.95 -8.36
C ARG A 716 52.82 -13.80 -7.74
N VAL A 717 53.22 -14.87 -7.08
CA VAL A 717 52.34 -15.82 -6.39
C VAL A 717 52.90 -16.15 -5.01
N ASN A 718 52.06 -16.41 -4.02
CA ASN A 718 52.54 -16.80 -2.69
C ASN A 718 52.83 -18.31 -2.68
N THR A 719 51.94 -19.10 -3.29
CA THR A 719 52.09 -20.55 -3.43
C THR A 719 51.99 -20.95 -4.91
N LEU A 720 52.95 -21.76 -5.39
CA LEU A 720 52.90 -22.39 -6.71
C LEU A 720 52.86 -23.91 -6.54
N ARG A 721 51.81 -24.56 -7.07
CA ARG A 721 51.71 -26.02 -7.22
C ARG A 721 51.75 -26.35 -8.70
N ASN A 722 52.77 -27.06 -9.16
CA ASN A 722 52.92 -27.36 -10.58
C ASN A 722 53.06 -28.86 -10.84
N THR A 723 52.19 -29.40 -11.67
CA THR A 723 52.30 -30.74 -12.27
C THR A 723 52.28 -30.69 -13.81
N GLY A 724 52.28 -29.49 -14.38
CA GLY A 724 52.21 -29.22 -15.81
C GLY A 724 53.29 -28.27 -16.31
N TRP A 725 53.00 -27.58 -17.41
CA TRP A 725 54.01 -26.80 -18.12
C TRP A 725 54.09 -25.35 -17.64
N ILE A 726 55.31 -24.86 -17.48
CA ILE A 726 55.61 -23.44 -17.26
C ILE A 726 56.62 -23.01 -18.32
N GLN A 727 56.24 -22.05 -19.16
CA GLN A 727 57.13 -21.42 -20.11
C GLN A 727 57.26 -19.94 -19.73
N ASN A 728 58.43 -19.54 -19.25
CA ASN A 728 58.64 -18.21 -18.68
C ASN A 728 59.83 -17.53 -19.33
N ALA A 729 59.58 -16.41 -20.01
CA ALA A 729 60.59 -15.48 -20.50
C ALA A 729 60.43 -14.07 -19.91
N GLY A 730 59.59 -13.91 -18.88
CA GLY A 730 59.47 -12.73 -18.03
C GLY A 730 60.02 -12.98 -16.63
N ARG A 731 59.31 -12.53 -15.58
CA ARG A 731 59.67 -12.77 -14.17
C ARG A 731 58.56 -13.53 -13.47
N LEU A 732 58.88 -14.65 -12.82
CA LEU A 732 57.98 -15.39 -11.92
C LEU A 732 58.56 -15.34 -10.51
N GLN A 733 57.81 -14.80 -9.54
CA GLN A 733 58.20 -14.70 -8.13
C GLN A 733 57.29 -15.57 -7.28
N ILE A 734 57.88 -16.37 -6.39
CA ILE A 734 57.16 -17.29 -5.49
C ILE A 734 57.55 -16.98 -4.05
N GLY A 735 56.56 -16.81 -3.17
CA GLY A 735 56.74 -16.63 -1.73
C GLY A 735 56.14 -15.33 -1.20
N ASP A 736 55.93 -15.31 0.12
CA ASP A 736 55.61 -14.08 0.85
C ASP A 736 56.84 -13.15 0.84
N GLU A 737 56.62 -11.84 0.84
CA GLU A 737 57.63 -10.92 1.40
C GLU A 737 57.42 -10.84 2.89
#